data_AF-A0A6V8ETV1-F1
#
_entry.id   AF-A0A6V8ETV1-F1
#
_cell.length_a   1.000
_cell.length_b   1.000
_cell.length_c   1.000
_cell.angle_alpha   90.00
_cell.angle_beta   90.00
_cell.angle_gamma   90.00
#
_symmetry.space_group_name_H-M   'P 1'
#
loop_
_entity.id
_entity.type
_entity.pdbx_description
1 polymer ?
#
loop_
_entity_poly.entity_id
_entity_poly.type
_entity_poly.pdbx_seq_one_letter_code
_entity_poly.pdbx_strand_id
1 'polypeptide(L)'
;MTGPVIVEGFASIAVVPLILAAVIALLFWRTVVPRQLRGLQVAFETGPMRYEVHTVTESFGEARDLLRSRGMRFGVATYLFALTGALLLFFEYLIYAQGQSDGFHAPNISLALILIILPAVISSGSSLGAQIIKPIGHGKAKLQEASSARNTAYIALTILWFLGVGLFYSLLGSWGVPFTHRLSGSLLLAFSPSIVAYGRVMGTSWQALRQSSAQIAKGNPSPFHNHAPNARQQVIARIVHLNTLAMPVVAINTLLSLIAILVAPELFTHSERVLELPEYREQATIMEEGGILGFFLIELFSNIPDPGLRVPLVTSILLFLLLNVALVGFLFVYEVARILFLDVQDVSGRGGIRLADSRLLRAERSQQAKVLNFCFTGFAGQSMLLLALAMITFWDSSFLPQGGACGDWENTLCTYVEKDAMEELTWMLASGGQICFLLIWLTSLQVGSKLDDITFDASISEQRQMLTQMEDMIYLKQRPFTKLIAQDKWTRAIEHYDEILNPTETSTQGLDLLRQTGAEMQLFAGLNRWEEAEENAVSLLALQTGRDAQVARLILAAASLCQRDLPEAAPRLALLNKSDIEAARLQWFAAVLDSKRSVPSASKPVLGVDPLMRRNIDLLNRTANGEPRANTTYRNKPADRLMLLGDCARMRLSGRSEEALSMLEAFMKKHEEHAELPTSTWSQGRVVAALLHLDADRPNTAVRIARELRKQEPRHPHVRSLVRILNELGLLDAMATEPTKMTMLIDSAGDWMREWPILHTVHISPRLGSTQARKHAGRANAWIVHSKDQSVSKYWMKSNLWKKIPYNGEHEPPHGLYLHLYGVITTIAGMPVDLGLPSGINHNDLVQRNLV
;
A
#
# COMPACT_ATOMS: atom_id res chain seq x y z
N MET A 1 -12.89 55.77 1.91
CA MET A 1 -12.48 55.21 3.22
C MET A 1 -10.98 55.02 3.16
N THR A 2 -10.23 55.50 4.16
CA THR A 2 -8.78 55.25 4.28
C THR A 2 -8.56 53.75 4.48
N GLY A 3 -7.61 53.16 3.75
CA GLY A 3 -7.32 51.71 3.84
C GLY A 3 -6.84 51.28 5.23
N PRO A 4 -6.87 49.96 5.54
CA PRO A 4 -6.37 49.43 6.79
C PRO A 4 -4.90 49.81 7.01
N VAL A 5 -4.45 50.02 8.25
CA VAL A 5 -3.05 50.33 8.61
C VAL A 5 -2.42 49.13 9.33
N ILE A 6 -1.13 48.86 9.14
CA ILE A 6 -0.41 47.87 9.98
C ILE A 6 -0.07 48.52 11.34
N VAL A 7 -0.53 47.90 12.42
CA VAL A 7 -0.21 48.31 13.79
C VAL A 7 1.04 47.59 14.26
N GLU A 8 2.08 48.37 14.55
CA GLU A 8 3.35 47.94 15.14
C GLU A 8 3.16 47.58 16.63
N GLY A 9 3.47 46.34 17.01
CA GLY A 9 3.52 45.89 18.42
C GLY A 9 2.48 44.86 18.86
N PHE A 10 2.73 44.22 20.01
CA PHE A 10 1.81 43.28 20.65
C PHE A 10 0.79 44.03 21.52
N ALA A 11 -0.29 44.52 20.90
CA ALA A 11 -1.46 44.95 21.66
C ALA A 11 -2.12 43.72 22.32
N SER A 12 -2.70 43.86 23.51
CA SER A 12 -3.41 42.75 24.19
C SER A 12 -4.57 42.19 23.35
N ILE A 13 -5.14 43.01 22.47
CA ILE A 13 -6.20 42.63 21.52
C ILE A 13 -5.68 41.66 20.44
N ALA A 14 -4.39 41.70 20.09
CA ALA A 14 -3.75 40.82 19.11
C ALA A 14 -3.71 39.35 19.55
N VAL A 15 -3.81 39.07 20.86
CA VAL A 15 -3.78 37.69 21.38
C VAL A 15 -5.11 36.97 21.12
N VAL A 16 -6.22 37.72 21.01
CA VAL A 16 -7.57 37.17 20.82
C VAL A 16 -7.70 36.34 19.54
N PRO A 17 -7.35 36.85 18.33
CA PRO A 17 -7.47 36.06 17.11
C PRO A 17 -6.54 34.85 17.10
N LEU A 18 -5.38 34.91 17.77
CA LEU A 18 -4.46 33.79 17.91
C LEU A 18 -5.04 32.66 18.77
N ILE A 19 -5.62 32.99 19.93
CA ILE A 19 -6.28 32.00 20.80
C ILE A 19 -7.49 31.41 20.07
N LEU A 20 -8.29 32.25 19.42
CA LEU A 20 -9.53 31.82 18.79
C LEU A 20 -9.25 30.92 17.57
N ALA A 21 -8.24 31.26 16.75
CA ALA A 21 -7.75 30.39 15.67
C ALA A 21 -7.25 29.04 16.20
N ALA A 22 -6.43 29.04 17.27
CA ALA A 22 -5.88 27.82 17.86
C ALA A 22 -6.98 26.91 18.47
N VAL A 23 -7.93 27.49 19.21
CA VAL A 23 -9.05 26.74 19.82
C VAL A 23 -9.94 26.13 18.75
N ILE A 24 -10.29 26.89 17.71
CA ILE A 24 -11.13 26.40 16.61
C ILE A 24 -10.40 25.33 15.81
N ALA A 25 -9.12 25.51 15.48
CA ALA A 25 -8.32 24.48 14.81
C ALA A 25 -8.22 23.19 15.63
N LEU A 26 -8.06 23.28 16.96
CA LEU A 26 -8.05 22.11 17.85
C LEU A 26 -9.42 21.43 17.95
N LEU A 27 -10.50 22.20 18.01
CA LEU A 27 -11.87 21.66 18.02
C LEU A 27 -12.16 20.96 16.70
N PHE A 28 -11.80 21.58 15.59
CA PHE A 28 -11.93 21.01 14.25
C PHE A 28 -11.17 19.68 14.13
N TRP A 29 -9.92 19.64 14.60
CA TRP A 29 -9.10 18.43 14.66
C TRP A 29 -9.72 17.32 15.50
N ARG A 30 -10.18 17.64 16.71
CA ARG A 30 -10.68 16.63 17.65
C ARG A 30 -12.04 16.08 17.26
N THR A 31 -12.87 16.84 16.54
CA THR A 31 -14.27 16.50 16.33
C THR A 31 -14.66 16.38 14.86
N VAL A 32 -14.27 17.32 14.01
CA VAL A 32 -14.70 17.36 12.60
C VAL A 32 -13.90 16.37 11.77
N VAL A 33 -12.57 16.38 11.87
CA VAL A 33 -11.70 15.51 11.05
C VAL A 33 -12.03 14.02 11.20
N PRO A 34 -12.13 13.45 12.42
CA PRO A 34 -12.42 12.02 12.57
C PRO A 34 -13.87 11.68 12.20
N ARG A 35 -14.80 12.64 12.26
CA ARG A 35 -16.18 12.48 11.76
C ARG A 35 -16.22 12.42 10.23
N GLN A 36 -15.44 13.26 9.55
CA GLN A 36 -15.37 13.26 8.08
C GLN A 36 -14.68 12.01 7.51
N LEU A 37 -13.71 11.46 8.25
CA LEU A 37 -13.02 10.21 7.90
C LEU A 37 -13.75 8.95 8.36
N ARG A 38 -14.96 9.06 8.93
CA ARG A 38 -15.79 7.90 9.22
C ARG A 38 -16.38 7.36 7.91
N GLY A 39 -16.32 6.06 7.72
CA GLY A 39 -16.80 5.38 6.52
C GLY A 39 -15.83 5.44 5.35
N LEU A 40 -14.52 5.50 5.59
CA LEU A 40 -13.55 5.25 4.53
C LEU A 40 -13.74 3.83 4.02
N GLN A 41 -13.65 3.65 2.71
CA GLN A 41 -13.88 2.37 2.06
C GLN A 41 -12.80 2.07 1.03
N VAL A 42 -12.57 0.79 0.77
CA VAL A 42 -11.64 0.27 -0.24
C VAL A 42 -12.37 -0.72 -1.13
N ALA A 43 -12.17 -0.65 -2.44
CA ALA A 43 -12.74 -1.59 -3.41
C ALA A 43 -11.70 -2.61 -3.89
N PHE A 44 -12.11 -3.87 -4.07
CA PHE A 44 -11.27 -4.95 -4.63
C PHE A 44 -11.89 -5.51 -5.89
N GLU A 45 -11.08 -5.71 -6.92
CA GLU A 45 -11.48 -6.51 -8.06
C GLU A 45 -11.62 -7.98 -7.63
N THR A 46 -12.82 -8.53 -7.73
CA THR A 46 -13.13 -9.94 -7.46
C THR A 46 -13.40 -10.73 -8.74
N GLY A 47 -13.65 -10.05 -9.85
CA GLY A 47 -13.86 -10.62 -11.17
C GLY A 47 -13.99 -9.54 -12.25
N PRO A 48 -14.17 -9.94 -13.53
CA PRO A 48 -14.29 -8.97 -14.62
C PRO A 48 -15.49 -8.05 -14.37
N MET A 49 -15.21 -6.75 -14.22
CA MET A 49 -16.21 -5.69 -13.93
C MET A 49 -16.97 -5.86 -12.60
N ARG A 50 -16.39 -6.57 -11.62
CA ARG A 50 -16.99 -6.75 -10.29
C ARG A 50 -16.03 -6.33 -9.20
N TYR A 51 -16.51 -5.43 -8.34
CA TYR A 51 -15.74 -4.89 -7.24
C TYR A 51 -16.46 -5.09 -5.91
N GLU A 52 -15.73 -5.52 -4.89
CA GLU A 52 -16.25 -5.66 -3.53
C GLU A 52 -15.76 -4.50 -2.68
N VAL A 53 -16.67 -3.82 -1.99
CA VAL A 53 -16.37 -2.61 -1.22
C VAL A 53 -16.36 -2.93 0.27
N HIS A 54 -15.31 -2.51 0.97
CA HIS A 54 -15.15 -2.76 2.40
C HIS A 54 -14.84 -1.51 3.18
N THR A 55 -15.43 -1.42 4.36
CA THR A 55 -15.24 -0.35 5.35
C THR A 55 -13.89 -0.48 6.06
N VAL A 56 -13.11 0.60 6.07
CA VAL A 56 -11.82 0.71 6.76
C VAL A 56 -11.97 1.40 8.12
N THR A 57 -12.87 2.37 8.24
CA THR A 57 -13.13 3.13 9.47
C THR A 57 -14.62 3.17 9.78
N GLU A 58 -15.14 2.20 10.52
CA GLU A 58 -16.57 2.16 10.85
C GLU A 58 -16.93 3.14 11.96
N SER A 59 -16.01 3.27 12.93
CA SER A 59 -16.21 4.07 14.13
C SER A 59 -15.34 5.33 14.19
N PHE A 60 -15.80 6.28 15.00
CA PHE A 60 -15.02 7.47 15.35
C PHE A 60 -13.69 7.11 16.05
N GLY A 61 -13.67 6.03 16.83
CA GLY A 61 -12.47 5.54 17.51
C GLY A 61 -11.41 5.05 16.53
N GLU A 62 -11.81 4.24 15.54
CA GLU A 62 -10.91 3.72 14.50
C GLU A 62 -10.33 4.83 13.63
N ALA A 63 -11.15 5.80 13.22
CA ALA A 63 -10.66 6.97 12.49
C ALA A 63 -9.62 7.75 13.32
N ARG A 64 -9.83 7.89 14.64
CA ARG A 64 -8.87 8.55 15.53
C ARG A 64 -7.57 7.73 15.69
N ASP A 65 -7.67 6.41 15.75
CA ASP A 65 -6.50 5.54 15.83
C ASP A 65 -5.67 5.57 14.55
N LEU A 66 -6.33 5.61 13.38
CA LEU A 66 -5.66 5.81 12.09
C LEU A 66 -4.87 7.13 12.07
N LEU A 67 -5.48 8.22 12.51
CA LEU A 67 -4.85 9.55 12.61
C LEU A 67 -3.68 9.60 13.60
N ARG A 68 -3.69 8.75 14.64
CA ARG A 68 -2.62 8.65 15.64
C ARG A 68 -1.43 7.79 15.20
N SER A 69 -1.55 7.10 14.07
CA SER A 69 -0.48 6.26 13.55
C SER A 69 0.81 7.06 13.28
N ARG A 70 1.97 6.39 13.39
CA ARG A 70 3.28 7.06 13.28
C ARG A 70 3.50 7.75 11.93
N GLY A 71 2.89 7.23 10.86
CA GLY A 71 2.97 7.78 9.50
C GLY A 71 2.17 9.06 9.27
N MET A 72 1.19 9.37 10.11
CA MET A 72 0.27 10.51 9.93
C MET A 72 0.77 11.83 10.52
N ARG A 73 1.80 11.81 11.39
CA ARG A 73 2.21 12.97 12.19
C ARG A 73 2.54 14.20 11.34
N PHE A 74 3.19 13.99 10.20
CA PHE A 74 3.59 15.08 9.30
C PHE A 74 2.38 15.70 8.60
N GLY A 75 1.52 14.90 7.97
CA GLY A 75 0.32 15.41 7.28
C GLY A 75 -0.65 16.10 8.21
N VAL A 76 -0.82 15.58 9.43
CA VAL A 76 -1.62 16.25 10.46
C VAL A 76 -1.05 17.61 10.82
N ALA A 77 0.26 17.72 11.05
CA ALA A 77 0.88 19.00 11.37
C ALA A 77 0.74 20.02 10.22
N THR A 78 1.01 19.59 8.98
CA THR A 78 0.88 20.42 7.78
C THR A 78 -0.55 20.95 7.59
N TYR A 79 -1.56 20.09 7.77
CA TYR A 79 -2.97 20.49 7.68
C TYR A 79 -3.34 21.50 8.77
N LEU A 80 -2.94 21.25 10.02
CA LEU A 80 -3.27 22.14 11.14
C LEU A 80 -2.58 23.49 11.04
N PHE A 81 -1.33 23.54 10.58
CA PHE A 81 -0.64 24.81 10.33
C PHE A 81 -1.38 25.62 9.27
N ALA A 82 -1.71 25.01 8.13
CA ALA A 82 -2.41 25.71 7.05
C ALA A 82 -3.79 26.23 7.49
N LEU A 83 -4.57 25.40 8.21
CA LEU A 83 -5.87 25.80 8.75
C LEU A 83 -5.75 26.92 9.78
N THR A 84 -4.77 26.83 10.70
CA THR A 84 -4.56 27.85 11.73
C THR A 84 -4.15 29.18 11.11
N GLY A 85 -3.28 29.17 10.08
CA GLY A 85 -2.89 30.39 9.37
C GLY A 85 -4.06 31.07 8.66
N ALA A 86 -4.90 30.30 7.95
CA ALA A 86 -6.10 30.85 7.31
C ALA A 86 -7.11 31.40 8.32
N LEU A 87 -7.35 30.68 9.43
CA LEU A 87 -8.23 31.15 10.50
C LEU A 87 -7.68 32.41 11.19
N LEU A 88 -6.36 32.52 11.34
CA LEU A 88 -5.72 33.69 11.94
C LEU A 88 -5.96 34.94 11.09
N LEU A 89 -5.81 34.85 9.76
CA LEU A 89 -6.18 35.95 8.84
C LEU A 89 -7.67 36.30 8.93
N PHE A 90 -8.53 35.28 8.98
CA PHE A 90 -9.98 35.49 9.07
C PHE A 90 -10.40 36.22 10.35
N PHE A 91 -9.84 35.84 11.51
CA PHE A 91 -10.20 36.48 12.78
C PHE A 91 -9.59 37.86 12.95
N GLU A 92 -8.39 38.10 12.43
CA GLU A 92 -7.84 39.47 12.34
C GLU A 92 -8.76 40.39 11.53
N TYR A 93 -9.23 39.92 10.36
CA TYR A 93 -10.20 40.68 9.56
C TYR A 93 -11.51 40.93 10.31
N LEU A 94 -12.06 39.93 10.99
CA LEU A 94 -13.32 40.05 11.72
C LEU A 94 -13.21 41.12 12.82
N ILE A 95 -12.09 41.16 13.55
CA ILE A 95 -11.84 42.15 14.61
C ILE A 95 -11.71 43.56 14.03
N TYR A 96 -11.01 43.70 12.91
CA TYR A 96 -10.92 44.97 12.18
C TYR A 96 -12.28 45.44 11.66
N ALA A 97 -13.05 44.55 11.00
CA ALA A 97 -14.36 44.86 10.45
C ALA A 97 -15.40 45.24 11.51
N GLN A 98 -15.24 44.78 12.75
CA GLN A 98 -16.07 45.16 13.90
C GLN A 98 -15.61 46.46 14.58
N GLY A 99 -14.57 47.13 14.08
CA GLY A 99 -14.05 48.38 14.62
C GLY A 99 -13.35 48.23 15.98
N GLN A 100 -12.91 47.01 16.34
CA GLN A 100 -12.25 46.74 17.63
C GLN A 100 -10.73 46.94 17.58
N SER A 101 -10.16 47.17 16.40
CA SER A 101 -8.73 47.41 16.18
C SER A 101 -8.54 48.56 15.19
N ASP A 102 -7.52 49.39 15.42
CA ASP A 102 -7.13 50.50 14.54
C ASP A 102 -6.50 50.03 13.22
N GLY A 103 -6.20 48.72 13.12
CA GLY A 103 -5.58 48.11 11.95
C GLY A 103 -5.20 46.65 12.17
N PHE A 104 -4.39 46.09 11.28
CA PHE A 104 -3.93 44.70 11.38
C PHE A 104 -2.63 44.58 12.16
N HIS A 105 -2.54 43.55 13.01
CA HIS A 105 -1.34 43.33 13.82
C HIS A 105 -0.24 42.64 13.00
N ALA A 106 0.92 43.31 12.87
CA ALA A 106 2.11 42.78 12.23
C ALA A 106 2.48 41.34 12.65
N PRO A 107 2.60 40.98 13.96
CA PRO A 107 3.00 39.63 14.35
C PRO A 107 2.01 38.54 13.93
N ASN A 108 0.71 38.85 13.89
CA ASN A 108 -0.33 37.88 13.53
C ASN A 108 -0.35 37.64 12.02
N ILE A 109 -0.21 38.68 11.20
CA ILE A 109 -0.08 38.52 9.74
C ILE A 109 1.19 37.74 9.39
N SER A 110 2.34 38.07 10.00
CA SER A 110 3.59 37.34 9.74
C SER A 110 3.46 35.85 10.09
N LEU A 111 2.89 35.53 11.25
CA LEU A 111 2.67 34.15 11.67
C LEU A 111 1.69 33.44 10.72
N ALA A 112 0.61 34.09 10.32
CA ALA A 112 -0.37 33.52 9.41
C ALA A 112 0.25 33.17 8.05
N LEU A 113 1.04 34.07 7.46
CA LEU A 113 1.72 33.84 6.19
C LEU A 113 2.72 32.69 6.27
N ILE A 114 3.51 32.60 7.35
CA ILE A 114 4.42 31.46 7.58
C ILE A 114 3.63 30.15 7.65
N LEU A 115 2.52 30.14 8.39
CA LEU A 115 1.66 28.98 8.58
C LEU A 115 0.92 28.56 7.30
N ILE A 116 0.83 29.42 6.27
CA ILE A 116 0.23 29.10 4.96
C ILE A 116 1.31 28.67 3.95
N ILE A 117 2.39 29.45 3.83
CA ILE A 117 3.45 29.22 2.83
C ILE A 117 4.23 27.94 3.13
N LEU A 118 4.58 27.67 4.39
CA LEU A 118 5.36 26.49 4.74
C LEU A 118 4.62 25.18 4.36
N PRO A 119 3.33 24.99 4.69
CA PRO A 119 2.54 23.88 4.17
C PRO A 119 2.44 23.83 2.64
N ALA A 120 2.33 24.96 1.95
CA ALA A 120 2.27 24.98 0.49
C ALA A 120 3.58 24.48 -0.16
N VAL A 121 4.74 24.81 0.41
CA VAL A 121 6.05 24.28 -0.02
C VAL A 121 6.15 22.78 0.22
N ILE A 122 5.76 22.32 1.42
CA ILE A 122 5.73 20.88 1.76
C ILE A 122 4.78 20.12 0.82
N SER A 123 3.65 20.72 0.47
CA SER A 123 2.67 20.19 -0.46
C SER A 123 3.31 19.89 -1.81
N SER A 124 3.98 20.88 -2.41
CA SER A 124 4.67 20.73 -3.71
C SER A 124 5.68 19.58 -3.69
N GLY A 125 6.50 19.50 -2.64
CA GLY A 125 7.46 18.41 -2.46
C GLY A 125 6.83 17.02 -2.35
N SER A 126 5.77 16.89 -1.55
CA SER A 126 5.06 15.62 -1.39
C SER A 126 4.32 15.17 -2.66
N SER A 127 3.72 16.12 -3.39
CA SER A 127 3.06 15.89 -4.68
C SER A 127 4.04 15.46 -5.76
N LEU A 128 5.21 16.10 -5.83
CA LEU A 128 6.27 15.75 -6.77
C LEU A 128 6.81 14.33 -6.50
N GLY A 129 7.05 14.02 -5.23
CA GLY A 129 7.48 12.70 -4.79
C GLY A 129 6.50 11.59 -5.14
N ALA A 130 5.20 11.81 -4.94
CA ALA A 130 4.17 10.83 -5.29
C ALA A 130 4.01 10.59 -6.80
N GLN A 131 4.31 11.60 -7.62
CA GLN A 131 4.19 11.51 -9.08
C GLN A 131 5.40 10.86 -9.75
N ILE A 132 6.60 11.07 -9.19
CA ILE A 132 7.86 10.56 -9.77
C ILE A 132 8.21 9.18 -9.21
N ILE A 133 8.00 8.94 -7.91
CA ILE A 133 8.38 7.69 -7.26
C ILE A 133 7.21 6.71 -7.38
N LYS A 134 7.34 5.72 -8.29
CA LYS A 134 6.32 4.69 -8.50
C LYS A 134 5.95 3.96 -7.19
N PRO A 135 4.65 3.65 -6.98
CA PRO A 135 4.24 2.77 -5.89
C PRO A 135 4.85 1.39 -6.08
N ILE A 136 5.19 0.74 -4.97
CA ILE A 136 5.74 -0.63 -4.99
C ILE A 136 4.58 -1.55 -5.36
N GLY A 137 4.66 -2.21 -6.51
CA GLY A 137 3.70 -3.20 -7.00
C GLY A 137 4.38 -4.56 -7.23
N HIS A 138 3.63 -5.63 -6.91
CA HIS A 138 3.72 -7.09 -7.19
C HIS A 138 5.05 -7.78 -7.60
N GLY A 139 6.22 -7.17 -7.42
CA GLY A 139 7.49 -7.80 -7.79
C GLY A 139 8.57 -7.50 -6.77
N LYS A 140 8.94 -8.51 -5.98
CA LYS A 140 10.04 -8.55 -5.02
C LYS A 140 10.06 -7.44 -3.96
N ALA A 141 9.81 -7.89 -2.74
CA ALA A 141 10.16 -7.30 -1.46
C ALA A 141 11.49 -6.50 -1.49
N LYS A 142 11.37 -5.19 -1.62
CA LYS A 142 12.28 -4.17 -1.09
C LYS A 142 11.43 -3.12 -0.37
N LEU A 143 10.67 -3.57 0.64
CA LEU A 143 9.62 -2.76 1.25
C LEU A 143 10.12 -1.83 2.38
N GLN A 144 11.37 -1.93 2.87
CA GLN A 144 11.73 -1.19 4.08
C GLN A 144 13.09 -0.49 4.20
N GLU A 145 14.06 -0.72 3.30
CA GLU A 145 15.11 0.32 3.12
C GLU A 145 14.53 1.59 2.48
N ALA A 146 13.35 1.46 1.86
CA ALA A 146 12.68 2.55 1.17
C ALA A 146 12.08 3.62 2.10
N SER A 147 11.74 3.39 3.38
CA SER A 147 11.04 4.47 4.13
C SER A 147 11.94 5.67 4.46
N SER A 148 13.16 5.43 4.97
CA SER A 148 14.13 6.49 5.20
C SER A 148 14.70 7.02 3.88
N ALA A 149 15.12 6.13 2.97
CA ALA A 149 15.66 6.54 1.68
C ALA A 149 14.64 7.30 0.82
N ARG A 150 13.34 6.96 0.88
CA ARG A 150 12.26 7.68 0.19
C ARG A 150 11.93 9.00 0.86
N ASN A 151 11.92 9.09 2.18
CA ASN A 151 11.77 10.38 2.84
C ASN A 151 12.95 11.31 2.49
N THR A 152 14.18 10.78 2.47
CA THR A 152 15.35 11.51 1.98
C THR A 152 15.21 11.88 0.51
N ALA A 153 14.70 10.98 -0.34
CA ALA A 153 14.45 11.25 -1.75
C ALA A 153 13.37 12.33 -1.95
N TYR A 154 12.29 12.33 -1.18
CA TYR A 154 11.27 13.38 -1.20
C TYR A 154 11.88 14.74 -0.83
N ILE A 155 12.68 14.81 0.23
CA ILE A 155 13.36 16.04 0.64
C ILE A 155 14.33 16.51 -0.45
N ALA A 156 15.19 15.62 -0.95
CA ALA A 156 16.18 15.94 -1.98
C ALA A 156 15.52 16.42 -3.28
N LEU A 157 14.44 15.77 -3.70
CA LEU A 157 13.66 16.14 -4.88
C LEU A 157 12.97 17.51 -4.71
N THR A 158 12.48 17.80 -3.50
CA THR A 158 11.91 19.12 -3.17
C THR A 158 12.97 20.22 -3.27
N ILE A 159 14.14 20.00 -2.67
CA ILE A 159 15.25 20.96 -2.73
C ILE A 159 15.67 21.20 -4.19
N LEU A 160 15.84 20.12 -4.97
CA LEU A 160 16.18 20.21 -6.39
C LEU A 160 15.14 20.99 -7.20
N TRP A 161 13.85 20.78 -6.92
CA TRP A 161 12.75 21.50 -7.57
C TRP A 161 12.80 23.00 -7.30
N PHE A 162 12.92 23.41 -6.03
CA PHE A 162 12.98 24.83 -5.67
C PHE A 162 14.28 25.51 -6.13
N LEU A 163 15.39 24.77 -6.24
CA LEU A 163 16.59 25.28 -6.93
C LEU A 163 16.31 25.53 -8.41
N GLY A 164 15.58 24.62 -9.08
CA GLY A 164 15.13 24.81 -10.46
C GLY A 164 14.21 26.02 -10.63
N VAL A 165 13.28 26.25 -9.69
CA VAL A 165 12.43 27.45 -9.65
C VAL A 165 13.26 28.72 -9.49
N GLY A 166 14.26 28.73 -8.61
CA GLY A 166 15.16 29.86 -8.44
C GLY A 166 15.97 30.17 -9.71
N LEU A 167 16.43 29.13 -10.41
CA LEU A 167 17.10 29.27 -11.71
C LEU A 167 16.15 29.85 -12.76
N PHE A 168 14.90 29.38 -12.80
CA PHE A 168 13.86 29.91 -13.70
C PHE A 168 13.55 31.39 -13.43
N TYR A 169 13.42 31.79 -12.16
CA TYR A 169 13.25 33.19 -11.78
C TYR A 169 14.42 34.08 -12.27
N SER A 170 15.66 33.59 -12.11
CA SER A 170 16.85 34.29 -12.60
C SER A 170 16.89 34.41 -14.12
N LEU A 171 16.47 33.36 -14.85
CA LEU A 171 16.39 33.38 -16.31
C LEU A 171 15.38 34.40 -16.82
N LEU A 172 14.17 34.43 -16.25
CA LEU A 172 13.16 35.43 -16.59
C LEU A 172 13.66 36.86 -16.33
N GLY A 173 14.46 37.04 -15.26
CA GLY A 173 15.12 38.31 -15.00
C GLY A 173 16.14 38.72 -16.05
N SER A 174 16.92 37.77 -16.56
CA SER A 174 17.86 38.02 -17.67
C SER A 174 17.16 38.37 -18.99
N TRP A 175 15.92 37.91 -19.18
CA TRP A 175 15.10 38.19 -20.36
C TRP A 175 14.30 39.51 -20.26
N GLY A 176 14.47 40.27 -19.19
CA GLY A 176 13.81 41.57 -19.02
C GLY A 176 12.31 41.48 -18.73
N VAL A 177 11.81 40.33 -18.27
CA VAL A 177 10.39 40.15 -17.91
C VAL A 177 10.04 41.03 -16.70
N PRO A 178 8.92 41.79 -16.71
CA PRO A 178 8.49 42.61 -15.58
C PRO A 178 8.40 41.84 -14.26
N PHE A 179 8.57 42.54 -13.13
CA PHE A 179 8.63 41.94 -11.80
C PHE A 179 7.39 41.09 -11.46
N THR A 180 6.20 41.62 -11.72
CA THR A 180 4.89 40.98 -11.50
C THR A 180 4.81 39.61 -12.20
N HIS A 181 4.98 39.59 -13.53
CA HIS A 181 4.96 38.36 -14.33
C HIS A 181 6.08 37.38 -13.95
N ARG A 182 7.25 37.88 -13.56
CA ARG A 182 8.39 37.06 -13.13
C ARG A 182 8.08 36.32 -11.83
N LEU A 183 7.46 37.00 -10.88
CA LEU A 183 7.07 36.44 -9.59
C LEU A 183 5.91 35.45 -9.76
N SER A 184 4.84 35.85 -10.46
CA SER A 184 3.66 35.02 -10.74
C SER A 184 4.04 33.73 -11.50
N GLY A 185 4.86 33.85 -12.56
CA GLY A 185 5.33 32.70 -13.33
C GLY A 185 6.22 31.73 -12.55
N SER A 186 7.09 32.25 -11.67
CA SER A 186 7.97 31.42 -10.85
C SER A 186 7.20 30.70 -9.74
N LEU A 187 6.21 31.36 -9.13
CA LEU A 187 5.35 30.76 -8.12
C LEU A 187 4.39 29.73 -8.72
N LEU A 188 3.87 29.96 -9.93
CA LEU A 188 3.12 28.94 -10.67
C LEU A 188 3.97 27.67 -10.85
N LEU A 189 5.22 27.82 -11.28
CA LEU A 189 6.14 26.69 -11.41
C LEU A 189 6.41 26.02 -10.06
N ALA A 190 6.64 26.80 -9.00
CA ALA A 190 6.87 26.30 -7.65
C ALA A 190 5.74 25.38 -7.14
N PHE A 191 4.48 25.75 -7.39
CA PHE A 191 3.32 25.00 -6.92
C PHE A 191 2.73 24.03 -7.95
N SER A 192 3.25 24.04 -9.19
CA SER A 192 2.77 23.18 -10.28
C SER A 192 2.71 21.68 -9.92
N PRO A 193 3.62 21.06 -9.13
CA PRO A 193 3.48 19.65 -8.78
C PRO A 193 2.20 19.34 -8.02
N SER A 194 1.78 20.21 -7.08
CA SER A 194 0.52 20.02 -6.35
C SER A 194 -0.70 20.25 -7.24
N ILE A 195 -0.64 21.25 -8.12
CA ILE A 195 -1.71 21.55 -9.09
C ILE A 195 -1.94 20.36 -10.03
N VAL A 196 -0.87 19.79 -10.59
CA VAL A 196 -0.94 18.62 -11.47
C VAL A 196 -1.47 17.41 -10.70
N ALA A 197 -1.00 17.18 -9.47
CA ALA A 197 -1.50 16.07 -8.65
C ALA A 197 -3.01 16.18 -8.40
N TYR A 198 -3.48 17.38 -8.09
CA TYR A 198 -4.90 17.65 -7.86
C TYR A 198 -5.73 17.43 -9.13
N GLY A 199 -5.30 18.01 -10.26
CA GLY A 199 -5.96 17.85 -11.56
C GLY A 199 -6.04 16.38 -12.01
N ARG A 200 -4.99 15.59 -11.76
CA ARG A 200 -4.98 14.15 -12.06
C ARG A 200 -5.97 13.35 -11.21
N VAL A 201 -5.99 13.59 -9.90
CA VAL A 201 -6.88 12.88 -8.97
C VAL A 201 -8.33 13.23 -9.23
N MET A 202 -8.66 14.51 -9.40
CA MET A 202 -10.03 14.96 -9.68
C MET A 202 -10.49 14.59 -11.09
N GLY A 203 -9.64 14.76 -12.11
CA GLY A 203 -9.98 14.47 -13.50
C GLY A 203 -10.31 12.99 -13.73
N THR A 204 -9.55 12.08 -13.10
CA THR A 204 -9.80 10.63 -13.20
C THR A 204 -11.03 10.19 -12.42
N SER A 205 -11.32 10.81 -11.28
CA SER A 205 -12.43 10.41 -10.39
C SER A 205 -13.75 11.14 -10.62
N TRP A 206 -13.77 12.14 -11.50
CA TRP A 206 -14.94 13.00 -11.75
C TRP A 206 -16.22 12.22 -12.07
N GLN A 207 -16.14 11.19 -12.92
CA GLN A 207 -17.32 10.41 -13.32
C GLN A 207 -17.91 9.63 -12.14
N ALA A 208 -17.05 9.01 -11.33
CA ALA A 208 -17.46 8.31 -10.12
C ALA A 208 -18.05 9.27 -9.07
N LEU A 209 -17.42 10.43 -8.88
CA LEU A 209 -17.93 11.50 -8.02
C LEU A 209 -19.31 11.99 -8.45
N ARG A 210 -19.50 12.22 -9.75
CA ARG A 210 -20.77 12.67 -10.33
C ARG A 210 -21.87 11.63 -10.09
N GLN A 211 -21.59 10.34 -10.35
CA GLN A 211 -22.57 9.27 -10.17
C GLN A 211 -22.93 9.07 -8.70
N SER A 212 -21.92 9.03 -7.83
CA SER A 212 -22.11 8.89 -6.39
C SER A 212 -22.95 10.03 -5.81
N SER A 213 -22.54 11.27 -6.08
CA SER A 213 -23.24 12.46 -5.59
C SER A 213 -24.67 12.56 -6.13
N ALA A 214 -24.91 12.17 -7.39
CA ALA A 214 -26.25 12.16 -7.99
C ALA A 214 -27.21 11.19 -7.29
N GLN A 215 -26.75 10.00 -6.93
CA GLN A 215 -27.59 9.00 -6.27
C GLN A 215 -27.89 9.38 -4.82
N ILE A 216 -26.88 9.85 -4.09
CA ILE A 216 -27.03 10.33 -2.71
C ILE A 216 -27.98 11.53 -2.67
N ALA A 217 -27.87 12.45 -3.64
CA ALA A 217 -28.75 13.62 -3.75
C ALA A 217 -30.24 13.25 -3.99
N LYS A 218 -30.49 12.09 -4.61
CA LYS A 218 -31.82 11.52 -4.86
C LYS A 218 -32.36 10.69 -3.68
N GLY A 219 -31.55 10.45 -2.65
CA GLY A 219 -31.93 9.61 -1.50
C GLY A 219 -31.69 8.11 -1.71
N ASN A 220 -31.08 7.71 -2.83
CA ASN A 220 -30.73 6.33 -3.10
C ASN A 220 -29.35 6.01 -2.51
N PRO A 221 -29.11 4.77 -2.08
CA PRO A 221 -27.75 4.32 -1.81
C PRO A 221 -26.92 4.43 -3.10
N SER A 222 -25.66 4.85 -2.97
CA SER A 222 -24.73 4.83 -4.10
C SER A 222 -23.93 3.51 -4.10
N PRO A 223 -23.33 3.09 -5.23
CA PRO A 223 -22.37 1.99 -5.30
C PRO A 223 -21.22 2.12 -4.28
N PHE A 224 -20.98 3.34 -3.80
CA PHE A 224 -19.96 3.69 -2.82
C PHE A 224 -20.53 3.98 -1.42
N HIS A 225 -21.85 3.95 -1.24
CA HIS A 225 -22.53 4.13 0.03
C HIS A 225 -23.78 3.25 0.11
N ASN A 226 -23.65 2.10 0.76
CA ASN A 226 -24.73 1.11 0.87
C ASN A 226 -25.86 1.46 1.87
N HIS A 227 -25.81 2.66 2.45
CA HIS A 227 -26.78 3.10 3.45
C HIS A 227 -27.60 4.24 2.88
N ALA A 228 -28.89 4.27 3.20
CA ALA A 228 -29.76 5.37 2.81
C ALA A 228 -29.23 6.68 3.44
N PRO A 229 -29.02 7.75 2.65
CA PRO A 229 -28.43 8.97 3.15
C PRO A 229 -29.42 9.78 3.99
N ASN A 230 -28.93 10.30 5.11
CA ASN A 230 -29.68 11.22 5.96
C ASN A 230 -29.99 12.54 5.24
N ALA A 231 -31.03 13.27 5.65
CA ALA A 231 -31.42 14.54 5.04
C ALA A 231 -30.26 15.56 4.93
N ARG A 232 -29.40 15.64 5.94
CA ARG A 232 -28.19 16.49 5.91
C ARG A 232 -27.19 16.04 4.84
N GLN A 233 -27.01 14.73 4.67
CA GLN A 233 -26.11 14.16 3.65
C GLN A 233 -26.66 14.40 2.25
N GLN A 234 -27.98 14.34 2.05
CA GLN A 234 -28.61 14.66 0.76
C GLN A 234 -28.38 16.12 0.35
N VAL A 235 -28.51 17.07 1.29
CA VAL A 235 -28.25 18.49 1.03
C VAL A 235 -26.78 18.71 0.64
N ILE A 236 -25.84 18.14 1.39
CA ILE A 236 -24.41 18.24 1.09
C ILE A 236 -24.11 17.60 -0.28
N ALA A 237 -24.69 16.43 -0.57
CA ALA A 237 -24.50 15.75 -1.85
C ALA A 237 -25.06 16.54 -3.03
N ARG A 238 -26.17 17.29 -2.86
CA ARG A 238 -26.68 18.20 -3.90
C ARG A 238 -25.70 19.33 -4.20
N ILE A 239 -25.10 19.92 -3.17
CA ILE A 239 -24.08 20.97 -3.33
C ILE A 239 -22.85 20.39 -4.05
N VAL A 240 -22.39 19.22 -3.62
CA VAL A 240 -21.26 18.51 -4.24
C VAL A 240 -21.57 18.17 -5.70
N HIS A 241 -22.78 17.69 -6.00
CA HIS A 241 -23.19 17.34 -7.35
C HIS A 241 -23.21 18.57 -8.27
N LEU A 242 -23.77 19.68 -7.80
CA LEU A 242 -23.81 20.93 -8.56
C LEU A 242 -22.40 21.47 -8.84
N ASN A 243 -21.52 21.47 -7.84
CA ASN A 243 -20.12 21.86 -8.04
C ASN A 243 -19.40 20.93 -9.01
N THR A 244 -19.61 19.61 -8.90
CA THR A 244 -19.00 18.61 -9.79
C THR A 244 -19.45 18.80 -11.25
N LEU A 245 -20.72 19.15 -11.48
CA LEU A 245 -21.23 19.49 -12.81
C LEU A 245 -20.65 20.80 -13.35
N ALA A 246 -20.38 21.77 -12.48
CA ALA A 246 -19.79 23.05 -12.86
C ALA A 246 -18.30 22.95 -13.24
N MET A 247 -17.54 21.98 -12.68
CA MET A 247 -16.08 21.88 -12.91
C MET A 247 -15.67 21.85 -14.39
N PRO A 248 -16.25 21.01 -15.28
CA PRO A 248 -15.88 21.01 -16.69
C PRO A 248 -16.25 22.31 -17.40
N VAL A 249 -17.38 22.93 -17.03
CA VAL A 249 -17.83 24.20 -17.63
C VAL A 249 -16.84 25.32 -17.31
N VAL A 250 -16.44 25.44 -16.04
CA VAL A 250 -15.45 26.44 -15.61
C VAL A 250 -14.09 26.18 -16.27
N ALA A 251 -13.67 24.92 -16.39
CA ALA A 251 -12.40 24.57 -17.02
C ALA A 251 -12.38 24.88 -18.54
N ILE A 252 -13.49 24.61 -19.24
CA ILE A 252 -13.65 24.99 -20.65
C ILE A 252 -13.67 26.51 -20.80
N ASN A 253 -14.44 27.22 -19.96
CA ASN A 253 -14.46 28.68 -19.95
C ASN A 253 -13.06 29.26 -19.80
N THR A 254 -12.25 28.71 -18.90
CA THR A 254 -10.87 29.15 -18.66
C THR A 254 -9.98 28.93 -19.88
N LEU A 255 -10.06 27.74 -20.50
CA LEU A 255 -9.30 27.45 -21.72
C LEU A 255 -9.69 28.39 -22.87
N LEU A 256 -10.99 28.60 -23.08
CA LEU A 256 -11.48 29.51 -24.13
C LEU A 256 -11.07 30.96 -23.85
N SER A 257 -11.13 31.38 -22.59
CA SER A 257 -10.70 32.73 -22.18
C SER A 257 -9.21 32.94 -22.44
N LEU A 258 -8.37 31.95 -22.13
CA LEU A 258 -6.93 31.99 -22.44
C LEU A 258 -6.66 32.09 -23.95
N ILE A 259 -7.38 31.31 -24.76
CA ILE A 259 -7.25 31.36 -26.22
C ILE A 259 -7.72 32.72 -26.76
N ALA A 260 -8.83 33.24 -26.25
CA ALA A 260 -9.38 34.51 -26.71
C ALA A 260 -8.46 35.70 -26.37
N ILE A 261 -7.86 35.73 -25.18
CA ILE A 261 -6.84 36.72 -24.81
C ILE A 261 -5.65 36.67 -25.78
N LEU A 262 -5.22 35.47 -26.18
CA LEU A 262 -4.08 35.29 -27.09
C LEU A 262 -4.39 35.69 -28.54
N VAL A 263 -5.63 35.48 -29.00
CA VAL A 263 -6.04 35.68 -30.40
C VAL A 263 -6.58 37.09 -30.66
N ALA A 264 -7.39 37.63 -29.75
CA ALA A 264 -8.09 38.90 -29.93
C ALA A 264 -8.31 39.62 -28.59
N PRO A 265 -7.28 40.31 -28.04
CA PRO A 265 -7.38 41.01 -26.76
C PRO A 265 -8.39 42.17 -26.78
N GLU A 266 -8.65 42.77 -27.95
CA GLU A 266 -9.60 43.89 -28.08
C GLU A 266 -11.08 43.49 -27.96
N LEU A 267 -11.38 42.19 -27.94
CA LEU A 267 -12.75 41.68 -27.86
C LEU A 267 -13.44 41.94 -26.50
N PHE A 268 -12.65 42.33 -25.49
CA PHE A 268 -13.06 42.40 -24.09
C PHE A 268 -13.05 43.84 -23.55
N THR A 269 -13.72 44.73 -24.26
CA THR A 269 -13.98 46.09 -23.79
C THR A 269 -15.43 46.20 -23.34
N HIS A 270 -15.62 46.65 -22.09
CA HIS A 270 -16.94 46.82 -21.51
C HIS A 270 -17.71 47.97 -22.16
N SER A 271 -19.04 47.86 -22.17
CA SER A 271 -19.91 48.94 -22.61
C SER A 271 -19.84 50.14 -21.66
N GLU A 272 -20.09 51.36 -22.17
CA GLU A 272 -20.10 52.58 -21.35
C GLU A 272 -21.04 52.47 -20.13
N ARG A 273 -22.11 51.68 -20.26
CA ARG A 273 -23.06 51.41 -19.17
C ARG A 273 -22.44 50.69 -17.97
N VAL A 274 -21.52 49.76 -18.21
CA VAL A 274 -20.83 49.02 -17.13
C VAL A 274 -19.81 49.94 -16.46
N LEU A 275 -19.11 50.76 -17.24
CA LEU A 275 -18.13 51.73 -16.75
C LEU A 275 -18.77 52.86 -15.91
N GLU A 276 -20.03 53.20 -16.18
CA GLU A 276 -20.81 54.19 -15.42
C GLU A 276 -21.37 53.65 -14.09
N LEU A 277 -21.27 52.33 -13.81
CA LEU A 277 -21.76 51.76 -12.56
C LEU A 277 -20.86 52.16 -11.37
N PRO A 278 -21.41 52.73 -10.29
CA PRO A 278 -20.62 53.15 -9.14
C PRO A 278 -20.02 51.98 -8.36
N GLU A 279 -20.53 50.77 -8.56
CA GLU A 279 -20.03 49.56 -7.90
C GLU A 279 -18.97 48.82 -8.73
N TYR A 280 -18.85 49.12 -10.02
CA TYR A 280 -17.89 48.46 -10.91
C TYR A 280 -16.53 49.14 -10.83
N ARG A 281 -15.48 48.34 -10.73
CA ARG A 281 -14.10 48.81 -10.89
C ARG A 281 -13.47 48.00 -12.00
N GLU A 282 -12.81 48.70 -12.91
CA GLU A 282 -12.04 48.09 -13.99
C GLU A 282 -10.99 47.15 -13.38
N GLN A 283 -11.02 45.90 -13.84
CA GLN A 283 -10.11 44.84 -13.42
C GLN A 283 -8.91 44.78 -14.37
N ALA A 284 -7.77 44.29 -13.87
CA ALA A 284 -6.55 44.22 -14.67
C ALA A 284 -6.65 43.12 -15.74
N THR A 285 -7.43 42.07 -15.48
CA THR A 285 -7.63 40.95 -16.40
C THR A 285 -9.08 40.47 -16.46
N ILE A 286 -9.56 40.06 -17.64
CA ILE A 286 -10.90 39.46 -17.82
C ILE A 286 -11.12 38.22 -16.94
N MET A 287 -10.05 37.59 -16.44
CA MET A 287 -10.25 36.40 -15.63
C MET A 287 -10.52 36.66 -14.15
N GLU A 288 -10.29 37.88 -13.68
CA GLU A 288 -10.86 38.40 -12.43
C GLU A 288 -12.38 38.54 -12.55
N GLU A 289 -12.87 38.88 -13.74
CA GLU A 289 -14.30 38.93 -14.03
C GLU A 289 -14.92 37.55 -14.23
N GLY A 290 -14.18 36.45 -14.04
CA GLY A 290 -14.68 35.08 -14.23
C GLY A 290 -14.51 34.55 -15.66
N GLY A 291 -13.64 35.17 -16.46
CA GLY A 291 -13.37 34.80 -17.85
C GLY A 291 -14.51 35.24 -18.77
N ILE A 292 -14.57 34.66 -19.97
CA ILE A 292 -15.58 34.99 -21.00
C ILE A 292 -17.01 34.93 -20.44
N LEU A 293 -17.35 33.86 -19.70
CA LEU A 293 -18.68 33.72 -19.10
C LEU A 293 -19.00 34.85 -18.13
N GLY A 294 -18.04 35.24 -17.30
CA GLY A 294 -18.27 36.26 -16.30
C GLY A 294 -18.31 37.68 -16.89
N PHE A 295 -17.45 37.99 -17.87
CA PHE A 295 -17.52 39.23 -18.68
C PHE A 295 -18.92 39.44 -19.27
N PHE A 296 -19.46 38.43 -19.96
CA PHE A 296 -20.80 38.52 -20.55
C PHE A 296 -21.92 38.57 -19.50
N LEU A 297 -21.73 37.98 -18.33
CA LEU A 297 -22.71 38.05 -17.24
C LEU A 297 -22.74 39.45 -16.60
N ILE A 298 -21.60 40.11 -16.45
CA ILE A 298 -21.52 41.50 -15.99
C ILE A 298 -22.27 42.42 -16.97
N GLU A 299 -22.03 42.25 -18.28
CA GLU A 299 -22.77 42.98 -19.32
C GLU A 299 -24.28 42.67 -19.27
N LEU A 300 -24.67 41.41 -19.06
CA LEU A 300 -26.08 41.03 -18.98
C LEU A 300 -26.77 41.67 -17.76
N PHE A 301 -26.12 41.64 -16.59
CA PHE A 301 -26.69 42.16 -15.34
C PHE A 301 -26.61 43.68 -15.21
N SER A 302 -25.81 44.35 -16.04
CA SER A 302 -25.86 45.81 -16.20
C SER A 302 -27.25 46.31 -16.64
N ASN A 303 -28.04 45.46 -17.30
CA ASN A 303 -29.42 45.78 -17.70
C ASN A 303 -30.42 45.81 -16.53
N ILE A 304 -30.03 45.38 -15.33
CA ILE A 304 -30.87 45.40 -14.13
C ILE A 304 -30.68 46.74 -13.41
N PRO A 305 -31.72 47.60 -13.31
CA PRO A 305 -31.60 48.93 -12.73
C PRO A 305 -31.55 48.95 -11.20
N ASP A 306 -31.99 47.87 -10.53
CA ASP A 306 -32.01 47.78 -9.06
C ASP A 306 -30.65 47.27 -8.51
N PRO A 307 -29.87 48.12 -7.79
CA PRO A 307 -28.60 47.72 -7.20
C PRO A 307 -28.76 46.66 -6.10
N GLY A 308 -29.91 46.60 -5.42
CA GLY A 308 -30.19 45.61 -4.38
C GLY A 308 -30.29 44.18 -4.90
N LEU A 309 -30.59 44.00 -6.19
CA LEU A 309 -30.63 42.70 -6.87
C LEU A 309 -29.35 42.44 -7.68
N ARG A 310 -28.83 43.47 -8.37
CA ARG A 310 -27.68 43.37 -9.26
C ARG A 310 -26.40 43.01 -8.52
N VAL A 311 -26.05 43.77 -7.47
CA VAL A 311 -24.78 43.62 -6.75
C VAL A 311 -24.65 42.22 -6.15
N PRO A 312 -25.62 41.71 -5.36
CA PRO A 312 -25.49 40.38 -4.78
C PRO A 312 -25.40 39.27 -5.83
N LEU A 313 -26.07 39.42 -6.98
CA LEU A 313 -26.09 38.42 -8.05
C LEU A 313 -24.74 38.34 -8.78
N VAL A 314 -24.18 39.50 -9.18
CA VAL A 314 -22.86 39.60 -9.81
C VAL A 314 -21.78 39.09 -8.86
N THR A 315 -21.79 39.56 -7.61
CA THR A 315 -20.81 39.13 -6.60
C THR A 315 -20.94 37.64 -6.28
N SER A 316 -22.15 37.09 -6.18
CA SER A 316 -22.34 35.65 -5.91
C SER A 316 -21.85 34.77 -7.05
N ILE A 317 -22.04 35.20 -8.30
CA ILE A 317 -21.61 34.45 -9.49
C ILE A 317 -20.09 34.53 -9.66
N LEU A 318 -19.49 35.71 -9.49
CA LEU A 318 -18.04 35.90 -9.51
C LEU A 318 -17.36 35.08 -8.40
N LEU A 319 -17.88 35.18 -7.18
CA LEU A 319 -17.43 34.38 -6.06
C LEU A 319 -17.59 32.89 -6.37
N PHE A 320 -18.69 32.47 -6.99
CA PHE A 320 -18.88 31.08 -7.39
C PHE A 320 -17.86 30.63 -8.45
N LEU A 321 -17.60 31.42 -9.48
CA LEU A 321 -16.67 31.07 -10.57
C LEU A 321 -15.22 31.01 -10.10
N LEU A 322 -14.79 31.97 -9.26
CA LEU A 322 -13.43 32.06 -8.72
C LEU A 322 -13.20 31.08 -7.56
N LEU A 323 -14.12 31.07 -6.59
CA LEU A 323 -14.01 30.23 -5.40
C LEU A 323 -14.42 28.78 -5.68
N ASN A 324 -14.97 28.43 -6.86
CA ASN A 324 -15.25 27.03 -7.19
C ASN A 324 -14.01 26.16 -6.97
N VAL A 325 -12.84 26.63 -7.40
CA VAL A 325 -11.59 25.86 -7.26
C VAL A 325 -11.14 25.77 -5.79
N ALA A 326 -11.19 26.89 -5.05
CA ALA A 326 -10.73 26.94 -3.65
C ALA A 326 -11.70 26.28 -2.65
N LEU A 327 -13.00 26.51 -2.82
CA LEU A 327 -14.07 25.92 -2.00
C LEU A 327 -14.19 24.42 -2.25
N VAL A 328 -13.98 23.97 -3.49
CA VAL A 328 -13.79 22.54 -3.79
C VAL A 328 -12.51 22.04 -3.10
N GLY A 329 -11.37 22.72 -3.23
CA GLY A 329 -10.11 22.31 -2.58
C GLY A 329 -10.23 22.07 -1.07
N PHE A 330 -10.87 22.98 -0.32
CA PHE A 330 -11.04 22.85 1.13
C PHE A 330 -12.08 21.81 1.55
N LEU A 331 -13.28 21.83 0.96
CA LEU A 331 -14.36 20.90 1.34
C LEU A 331 -14.10 19.48 0.85
N PHE A 332 -13.33 19.32 -0.23
CA PHE A 332 -13.08 18.03 -0.86
C PHE A 332 -11.80 17.33 -0.41
N VAL A 333 -10.93 17.87 0.47
CA VAL A 333 -9.75 17.10 0.94
C VAL A 333 -10.17 15.72 1.49
N TYR A 334 -11.29 15.66 2.21
CA TYR A 334 -11.83 14.42 2.77
C TYR A 334 -12.50 13.54 1.72
N GLU A 335 -13.15 14.15 0.73
CA GLU A 335 -13.79 13.41 -0.37
C GLU A 335 -12.75 12.81 -1.31
N VAL A 336 -11.68 13.56 -1.59
CA VAL A 336 -10.46 13.10 -2.28
C VAL A 336 -9.81 11.95 -1.52
N ALA A 337 -9.73 12.04 -0.19
CA ALA A 337 -9.23 10.93 0.62
C ALA A 337 -10.12 9.69 0.48
N ARG A 338 -11.45 9.81 0.46
CA ARG A 338 -12.36 8.68 0.22
C ARG A 338 -12.14 8.05 -1.16
N ILE A 339 -12.01 8.86 -2.20
CA ILE A 339 -11.77 8.39 -3.57
C ILE A 339 -10.44 7.64 -3.68
N LEU A 340 -9.36 8.20 -3.10
CA LEU A 340 -8.04 7.60 -3.12
C LEU A 340 -7.98 6.29 -2.33
N PHE A 341 -8.80 6.15 -1.28
CA PHE A 341 -8.95 4.88 -0.55
C PHE A 341 -9.76 3.85 -1.34
N LEU A 342 -10.79 4.30 -2.07
CA LEU A 342 -11.65 3.42 -2.84
C LEU A 342 -10.98 2.91 -4.13
N ASP A 343 -9.85 3.53 -4.53
CA ASP A 343 -9.03 3.16 -5.69
C ASP A 343 -9.79 3.24 -7.03
N VAL A 344 -10.82 4.08 -7.09
CA VAL A 344 -11.70 4.24 -8.27
C VAL A 344 -10.94 4.76 -9.49
N GLN A 345 -9.77 5.37 -9.29
CA GLN A 345 -8.98 5.97 -10.37
C GLN A 345 -8.55 4.95 -11.42
N ASP A 346 -8.32 3.69 -11.03
CA ASP A 346 -7.98 2.60 -11.95
C ASP A 346 -9.20 2.16 -12.79
N VAL A 347 -10.42 2.45 -12.29
CA VAL A 347 -11.69 2.02 -12.87
C VAL A 347 -12.35 3.13 -13.70
N SER A 348 -12.22 4.38 -13.29
CA SER A 348 -12.95 5.52 -13.85
C SER A 348 -12.14 6.42 -14.78
N GLY A 349 -10.80 6.30 -14.83
CA GLY A 349 -9.99 7.23 -15.60
C GLY A 349 -8.59 6.75 -15.95
N ARG A 350 -7.90 7.53 -16.79
CA ARG A 350 -6.50 7.30 -17.17
C ARG A 350 -5.61 8.37 -16.56
N GLY A 351 -4.47 7.95 -16.01
CA GLY A 351 -3.48 8.89 -15.47
C GLY A 351 -3.69 9.29 -14.01
N GLY A 352 -4.40 8.48 -13.22
CA GLY A 352 -4.53 8.66 -11.77
C GLY A 352 -3.20 8.53 -11.02
N ILE A 353 -3.21 8.78 -9.71
CA ILE A 353 -2.04 8.62 -8.83
C ILE A 353 -2.28 7.43 -7.91
N ARG A 354 -1.57 6.33 -8.17
CA ARG A 354 -1.61 5.14 -7.32
C ARG A 354 -0.57 5.26 -6.21
N LEU A 355 -1.02 5.25 -4.96
CA LEU A 355 -0.15 5.44 -3.77
C LEU A 355 0.13 4.13 -3.02
N ALA A 356 -0.83 3.22 -3.06
CA ALA A 356 -0.80 1.90 -2.44
C ALA A 356 -1.74 0.97 -3.22
N ASP A 357 -1.53 -0.33 -3.05
CA ASP A 357 -2.43 -1.35 -3.61
C ASP A 357 -3.70 -1.47 -2.74
N SER A 358 -4.87 -1.63 -3.38
CA SER A 358 -6.15 -1.73 -2.69
C SER A 358 -6.13 -2.84 -1.64
N ARG A 359 -5.63 -4.04 -1.98
CA ARG A 359 -5.48 -5.20 -1.07
C ARG A 359 -4.71 -4.85 0.20
N LEU A 360 -3.59 -4.15 0.04
CA LEU A 360 -2.76 -3.70 1.16
C LEU A 360 -3.42 -2.56 1.95
N LEU A 361 -4.24 -1.70 1.32
CA LEU A 361 -4.97 -0.64 2.01
C LEU A 361 -5.97 -1.19 3.02
N ARG A 362 -6.54 -2.37 2.81
CA ARG A 362 -7.38 -3.00 3.84
C ARG A 362 -6.58 -3.79 4.86
N ALA A 363 -5.58 -4.53 4.43
CA ALA A 363 -4.80 -5.38 5.32
C ALA A 363 -3.88 -4.59 6.28
N GLU A 364 -3.34 -3.44 5.85
CA GLU A 364 -2.30 -2.72 6.57
C GLU A 364 -2.64 -1.26 6.91
N ARG A 365 -2.71 -0.96 8.21
CA ARG A 365 -2.86 0.42 8.72
C ARG A 365 -1.72 1.36 8.31
N SER A 366 -0.51 0.83 8.08
CA SER A 366 0.63 1.61 7.59
C SER A 366 0.40 2.19 6.19
N GLN A 367 -0.24 1.43 5.29
CA GLN A 367 -0.56 1.90 3.94
C GLN A 367 -1.72 2.88 3.96
N GLN A 368 -2.74 2.64 4.79
CA GLN A 368 -3.84 3.59 5.02
C GLN A 368 -3.30 4.95 5.47
N ALA A 369 -2.40 4.96 6.45
CA ALA A 369 -1.74 6.16 6.94
C ALA A 369 -0.94 6.87 5.84
N LYS A 370 -0.32 6.14 4.91
CA LYS A 370 0.45 6.73 3.81
C LYS A 370 -0.44 7.48 2.82
N VAL A 371 -1.56 6.88 2.41
CA VAL A 371 -2.52 7.53 1.49
C VAL A 371 -3.14 8.75 2.14
N LEU A 372 -3.57 8.64 3.39
CA LEU A 372 -4.17 9.75 4.10
C LEU A 372 -3.16 10.88 4.40
N ASN A 373 -1.91 10.53 4.72
CA ASN A 373 -0.84 11.51 4.90
C ASN A 373 -0.58 12.29 3.61
N PHE A 374 -0.55 11.61 2.45
CA PHE A 374 -0.46 12.30 1.16
C PHE A 374 -1.63 13.26 0.92
N CYS A 375 -2.86 12.87 1.26
CA CYS A 375 -4.02 13.75 1.09
C CYS A 375 -3.88 15.04 1.92
N PHE A 376 -3.38 14.93 3.15
CA PHE A 376 -3.19 16.09 4.03
C PHE A 376 -1.95 16.91 3.71
N THR A 377 -0.82 16.29 3.33
CA THR A 377 0.37 17.06 2.95
C THR A 377 0.22 17.69 1.58
N GLY A 378 -0.27 16.94 0.59
CA GLY A 378 -0.20 17.28 -0.84
C GLY A 378 -1.36 18.12 -1.39
N PHE A 379 -2.48 18.24 -0.65
CA PHE A 379 -3.63 19.06 -1.09
C PHE A 379 -3.98 20.18 -0.12
N ALA A 380 -3.75 20.02 1.18
CA ALA A 380 -4.18 21.00 2.18
C ALA A 380 -3.41 22.32 2.06
N GLY A 381 -2.08 22.26 1.90
CA GLY A 381 -1.25 23.46 1.81
C GLY A 381 -1.62 24.33 0.62
N GLN A 382 -1.78 23.74 -0.56
CA GLN A 382 -2.14 24.46 -1.79
C GLN A 382 -3.59 24.96 -1.76
N SER A 383 -4.54 24.19 -1.25
CA SER A 383 -5.94 24.64 -1.14
C SER A 383 -6.10 25.80 -0.17
N MET A 384 -5.37 25.77 0.96
CA MET A 384 -5.37 26.87 1.94
C MET A 384 -4.64 28.10 1.42
N LEU A 385 -3.57 27.93 0.63
CA LEU A 385 -2.93 29.04 -0.06
C LEU A 385 -3.90 29.72 -1.04
N LEU A 386 -4.62 28.95 -1.86
CA LEU A 386 -5.62 29.50 -2.78
C LEU A 386 -6.76 30.19 -2.03
N LEU A 387 -7.23 29.62 -0.92
CA LEU A 387 -8.26 30.24 -0.09
C LEU A 387 -7.77 31.56 0.51
N ALA A 388 -6.55 31.58 1.05
CA ALA A 388 -5.96 32.79 1.62
C ALA A 388 -5.75 33.86 0.54
N LEU A 389 -5.22 33.49 -0.62
CA LEU A 389 -5.07 34.39 -1.76
C LEU A 389 -6.42 34.95 -2.23
N ALA A 390 -7.43 34.11 -2.39
CA ALA A 390 -8.78 34.55 -2.76
C ALA A 390 -9.41 35.48 -1.71
N MET A 391 -9.16 35.25 -0.42
CA MET A 391 -9.59 36.17 0.64
C MET A 391 -8.90 37.53 0.56
N ILE A 392 -7.60 37.53 0.22
CA ILE A 392 -6.79 38.75 0.08
C ILE A 392 -7.20 39.56 -1.15
N THR A 393 -7.53 38.91 -2.27
CA THR A 393 -7.78 39.57 -3.56
C THR A 393 -9.25 39.97 -3.79
N PHE A 394 -10.23 39.14 -3.36
CA PHE A 394 -11.63 39.34 -3.73
C PHE A 394 -12.40 40.36 -2.85
N TRP A 395 -12.04 40.48 -1.56
CA TRP A 395 -12.65 41.47 -0.66
C TRP A 395 -11.93 42.82 -0.78
N ASP A 396 -12.06 43.45 -1.96
CA ASP A 396 -11.60 44.79 -2.35
C ASP A 396 -10.53 45.39 -1.43
N SER A 397 -9.24 45.08 -1.66
CA SER A 397 -8.03 45.72 -1.08
C SER A 397 -8.02 46.02 0.44
N SER A 398 -9.01 45.53 1.17
CA SER A 398 -9.26 45.85 2.58
C SER A 398 -8.52 44.87 3.50
N PHE A 399 -7.84 43.89 2.92
CA PHE A 399 -7.19 42.80 3.63
C PHE A 399 -5.70 43.05 3.90
N LEU A 400 -5.01 43.84 3.07
CA LEU A 400 -3.61 44.22 3.26
C LEU A 400 -3.42 45.71 2.91
N PRO A 401 -2.74 46.50 3.77
CA PRO A 401 -2.39 47.88 3.42
C PRO A 401 -1.52 47.94 2.18
N GLN A 402 -1.70 48.99 1.39
CA GLN A 402 -0.89 49.26 0.20
C GLN A 402 -0.24 50.65 0.31
N GLY A 403 0.95 50.81 -0.25
CA GLY A 403 1.73 52.05 -0.21
C GLY A 403 2.04 52.49 1.23
N GLY A 404 1.88 53.80 1.51
CA GLY A 404 2.22 54.39 2.81
C GLY A 404 1.44 53.87 4.03
N ALA A 405 0.38 53.07 3.83
CA ALA A 405 -0.33 52.39 4.92
C ALA A 405 0.41 51.15 5.46
N CYS A 406 1.49 50.73 4.78
CA CYS A 406 2.24 49.52 5.08
C CYS A 406 3.38 49.73 6.11
N GLY A 407 3.68 50.97 6.49
CA GLY A 407 4.71 51.28 7.51
C GLY A 407 6.07 50.67 7.17
N ASP A 408 6.74 50.04 8.14
CA ASP A 408 8.07 49.44 7.99
C ASP A 408 8.12 48.28 6.97
N TRP A 409 6.97 47.77 6.53
CA TRP A 409 6.86 46.67 5.57
C TRP A 409 6.82 47.14 4.11
N GLU A 410 6.86 48.45 3.86
CA GLU A 410 6.84 49.05 2.52
C GLU A 410 7.93 48.49 1.59
N ASN A 411 9.14 48.28 2.12
CA ASN A 411 10.31 47.78 1.37
C ASN A 411 10.51 46.25 1.45
N THR A 412 9.62 45.53 2.12
CA THR A 412 9.71 44.08 2.28
C THR A 412 8.45 43.41 1.78
N LEU A 413 7.47 43.18 2.66
CA LEU A 413 6.28 42.42 2.32
C LEU A 413 5.43 43.11 1.26
N CYS A 414 5.20 44.42 1.38
CA CYS A 414 4.32 45.16 0.46
C CYS A 414 4.92 45.34 -0.95
N THR A 415 6.23 45.21 -1.12
CA THR A 415 6.87 45.19 -2.45
C THR A 415 6.63 43.86 -3.18
N TYR A 416 6.58 42.74 -2.44
CA TYR A 416 6.38 41.40 -3.03
C TYR A 416 4.91 40.97 -3.07
N VAL A 417 4.06 41.55 -2.21
CA VAL A 417 2.63 41.29 -2.09
C VAL A 417 1.85 42.50 -2.61
N GLU A 418 2.18 42.91 -3.84
CA GLU A 418 1.42 43.92 -4.57
C GLU A 418 0.07 43.33 -5.04
N LYS A 419 -0.96 44.19 -5.13
CA LYS A 419 -2.33 43.79 -5.49
C LYS A 419 -2.35 43.00 -6.79
N ASP A 420 -1.84 43.61 -7.86
CA ASP A 420 -1.87 43.07 -9.22
C ASP A 420 -1.05 41.77 -9.30
N ALA A 421 0.04 41.66 -8.52
CA ALA A 421 0.85 40.45 -8.45
C ALA A 421 0.11 39.29 -7.77
N MET A 422 -0.63 39.55 -6.70
CA MET A 422 -1.41 38.52 -5.99
C MET A 422 -2.65 38.11 -6.77
N GLU A 423 -3.29 39.04 -7.47
CA GLU A 423 -4.42 38.79 -8.37
C GLU A 423 -4.00 37.91 -9.55
N GLU A 424 -2.92 38.28 -10.25
CA GLU A 424 -2.34 37.48 -11.33
C GLU A 424 -1.96 36.07 -10.84
N LEU A 425 -1.31 35.97 -9.67
CA LEU A 425 -0.93 34.69 -9.08
C LEU A 425 -2.14 33.80 -8.76
N THR A 426 -3.17 34.37 -8.12
CA THR A 426 -4.40 33.65 -7.75
C THR A 426 -5.01 33.02 -9.00
N TRP A 427 -5.08 33.81 -10.06
CA TRP A 427 -5.61 33.36 -11.32
C TRP A 427 -4.73 32.32 -12.02
N MET A 428 -3.41 32.54 -12.14
CA MET A 428 -2.50 31.57 -12.78
C MET A 428 -2.55 30.19 -12.10
N LEU A 429 -2.64 30.16 -10.77
CA LEU A 429 -2.75 28.92 -10.01
C LEU A 429 -4.11 28.23 -10.24
N ALA A 430 -5.21 28.99 -10.25
CA ALA A 430 -6.56 28.46 -10.50
C ALA A 430 -6.68 27.94 -11.94
N SER A 431 -6.19 28.71 -12.92
CA SER A 431 -6.24 28.38 -14.34
C SER A 431 -5.38 27.16 -14.66
N GLY A 432 -4.17 27.08 -14.10
CA GLY A 432 -3.32 25.90 -14.20
C GLY A 432 -3.99 24.62 -13.67
N GLY A 433 -4.73 24.71 -12.56
CA GLY A 433 -5.49 23.59 -12.00
C GLY A 433 -6.63 23.13 -12.91
N GLN A 434 -7.38 24.08 -13.46
CA GLN A 434 -8.50 23.82 -14.37
C GLN A 434 -8.03 23.20 -15.69
N ILE A 435 -6.92 23.66 -16.26
CA ILE A 435 -6.33 23.09 -17.48
C ILE A 435 -5.84 21.66 -17.23
N CYS A 436 -5.10 21.42 -16.14
CA CYS A 436 -4.66 20.07 -15.79
C CYS A 436 -5.85 19.12 -15.58
N PHE A 437 -6.90 19.59 -14.89
CA PHE A 437 -8.14 18.84 -14.75
C PHE A 437 -8.76 18.50 -16.12
N LEU A 438 -8.91 19.50 -17.00
CA LEU A 438 -9.53 19.33 -18.32
C LEU A 438 -8.83 18.26 -19.17
N LEU A 439 -7.49 18.30 -19.22
CA LEU A 439 -6.68 17.33 -19.99
C LEU A 439 -6.88 15.89 -19.49
N ILE A 440 -6.89 15.69 -18.18
CA ILE A 440 -7.08 14.36 -17.59
C ILE A 440 -8.54 13.92 -17.70
N TRP A 441 -9.48 14.83 -17.51
CA TRP A 441 -10.91 14.55 -17.64
C TRP A 441 -11.25 14.08 -19.06
N LEU A 442 -10.81 14.81 -20.09
CA LEU A 442 -11.04 14.44 -21.50
C LEU A 442 -10.50 13.04 -21.84
N THR A 443 -9.31 12.70 -21.35
CA THR A 443 -8.70 11.36 -21.57
C THR A 443 -9.38 10.26 -20.76
N SER A 444 -10.07 10.61 -19.68
CA SER A 444 -10.77 9.68 -18.78
C SER A 444 -12.21 9.39 -19.21
N LEU A 445 -12.85 10.24 -20.03
CA LEU A 445 -14.23 10.05 -20.50
C LEU A 445 -14.48 8.68 -21.17
N GLN A 446 -13.49 8.16 -21.92
CA GLN A 446 -13.60 6.87 -22.61
C GLN A 446 -13.60 5.65 -21.67
N VAL A 447 -12.96 5.77 -20.51
CA VAL A 447 -12.87 4.69 -19.52
C VAL A 447 -14.03 4.79 -18.54
N GLY A 448 -14.37 6.01 -18.11
CA GLY A 448 -15.49 6.27 -17.22
C GLY A 448 -16.86 5.90 -17.78
N SER A 449 -17.03 5.76 -19.10
CA SER A 449 -18.29 5.24 -19.67
C SER A 449 -18.54 3.77 -19.34
N LYS A 450 -17.51 3.00 -18.99
CA LYS A 450 -17.62 1.60 -18.57
C LYS A 450 -18.00 1.46 -17.09
N LEU A 451 -18.07 2.55 -16.33
CA LEU A 451 -18.37 2.50 -14.91
C LEU A 451 -19.80 1.97 -14.65
N ASP A 452 -20.73 2.22 -15.57
CA ASP A 452 -22.11 1.74 -15.46
C ASP A 452 -22.22 0.21 -15.61
N ASP A 453 -21.24 -0.43 -16.27
CA ASP A 453 -21.15 -1.88 -16.39
C ASP A 453 -20.53 -2.55 -15.15
N ILE A 454 -20.00 -1.75 -14.22
CA ILE A 454 -19.26 -2.23 -13.07
C ILE A 454 -20.17 -2.28 -11.84
N THR A 455 -20.26 -3.47 -11.26
CA THR A 455 -21.05 -3.69 -10.04
C THR A 455 -20.14 -3.57 -8.83
N PHE A 456 -20.41 -2.57 -7.98
CA PHE A 456 -19.81 -2.46 -6.65
C PHE A 456 -20.79 -3.05 -5.64
N ASP A 457 -20.41 -4.15 -5.02
CA ASP A 457 -21.24 -4.77 -4.00
C ASP A 457 -20.63 -4.52 -2.62
N ALA A 458 -21.34 -3.69 -1.86
CA ALA A 458 -20.99 -3.36 -0.49
C ALA A 458 -21.75 -4.24 0.54
N SER A 459 -22.68 -5.09 0.09
CA SER A 459 -23.48 -5.98 0.94
C SER A 459 -22.95 -7.41 1.03
N ILE A 460 -22.12 -7.82 0.06
CA ILE A 460 -21.51 -9.17 0.03
C ILE A 460 -20.71 -9.44 1.29
N SER A 461 -20.05 -8.45 1.92
CA SER A 461 -19.28 -8.70 3.14
C SER A 461 -20.15 -9.19 4.29
N GLU A 462 -21.33 -8.61 4.50
CA GLU A 462 -22.27 -9.02 5.55
C GLU A 462 -22.91 -10.37 5.22
N GLN A 463 -23.34 -10.54 3.96
CA GLN A 463 -23.86 -11.82 3.47
C GLN A 463 -22.82 -12.94 3.56
N ARG A 464 -21.55 -12.65 3.25
CA ARG A 464 -20.44 -13.60 3.35
C ARG A 464 -20.14 -13.94 4.80
N GLN A 465 -20.15 -12.98 5.73
CA GLN A 465 -20.02 -13.29 7.16
C GLN A 465 -21.12 -14.24 7.64
N MET A 466 -22.37 -14.01 7.20
CA MET A 466 -23.48 -14.92 7.48
C MET A 466 -23.28 -16.30 6.84
N LEU A 467 -22.86 -16.35 5.58
CA LEU A 467 -22.58 -17.61 4.86
C LEU A 467 -21.38 -18.37 5.45
N THR A 468 -20.35 -17.69 5.92
CA THR A 468 -19.19 -18.29 6.63
C THR A 468 -19.63 -18.88 7.97
N GLN A 469 -20.53 -18.23 8.70
CA GLN A 469 -21.11 -18.82 9.92
C GLN A 469 -21.92 -20.10 9.62
N MET A 470 -22.49 -20.20 8.42
CA MET A 470 -23.23 -21.37 7.95
C MET A 470 -22.39 -22.34 7.11
N GLU A 471 -21.07 -22.10 6.95
CA GLU A 471 -20.19 -22.89 6.08
C GLU A 471 -20.20 -24.38 6.45
N ASP A 472 -20.15 -24.66 7.75
CA ASP A 472 -20.21 -26.03 8.31
C ASP A 472 -21.53 -26.76 7.99
N MET A 473 -22.62 -26.02 7.71
CA MET A 473 -23.91 -26.59 7.29
C MET A 473 -24.02 -26.72 5.77
N ILE A 474 -23.46 -25.76 5.02
CA ILE A 474 -23.53 -25.73 3.56
C ILE A 474 -22.62 -26.82 2.97
N TYR A 475 -21.44 -27.00 3.54
CA TYR A 475 -20.48 -28.01 3.11
C TYR A 475 -20.23 -28.99 4.28
N LEU A 476 -20.85 -30.17 4.20
CA LEU A 476 -20.59 -31.32 5.08
C LEU A 476 -19.09 -31.42 5.38
N LYS A 477 -18.68 -31.22 6.65
CA LYS A 477 -17.28 -31.08 7.14
C LYS A 477 -16.24 -31.82 6.29
N GLN A 478 -15.76 -31.17 5.24
CA GLN A 478 -14.61 -31.63 4.48
C GLN A 478 -13.36 -31.48 5.36
N ARG A 479 -12.39 -32.38 5.22
CA ARG A 479 -11.17 -32.31 6.04
C ARG A 479 -10.37 -31.07 5.65
N PRO A 480 -9.86 -30.29 6.62
CA PRO A 480 -9.08 -29.09 6.29
C PRO A 480 -7.78 -29.45 5.55
N PHE A 481 -7.39 -28.62 4.59
CA PHE A 481 -6.18 -28.80 3.76
C PHE A 481 -4.93 -29.02 4.60
N THR A 482 -4.72 -28.20 5.64
CA THR A 482 -3.60 -28.35 6.57
C THR A 482 -3.48 -29.75 7.17
N LYS A 483 -4.62 -30.41 7.45
CA LYS A 483 -4.63 -31.79 7.98
C LYS A 483 -4.30 -32.82 6.91
N LEU A 484 -4.76 -32.63 5.67
CA LEU A 484 -4.41 -33.53 4.56
C LEU A 484 -2.91 -33.46 4.26
N ILE A 485 -2.35 -32.25 4.20
CA ILE A 485 -0.91 -32.01 4.00
C ILE A 485 -0.10 -32.56 5.18
N ALA A 486 -0.52 -32.31 6.42
CA ALA A 486 0.15 -32.85 7.61
C ALA A 486 0.19 -34.39 7.65
N GLN A 487 -0.80 -35.06 7.03
CA GLN A 487 -0.87 -36.52 6.93
C GLN A 487 -0.14 -37.09 5.70
N ASP A 488 0.56 -36.26 4.91
CA ASP A 488 1.22 -36.64 3.65
C ASP A 488 0.25 -37.16 2.57
N LYS A 489 -1.02 -36.71 2.59
CA LYS A 489 -2.08 -37.12 1.64
C LYS A 489 -2.24 -36.10 0.52
N TRP A 490 -1.15 -35.83 -0.18
CA TRP A 490 -1.10 -34.80 -1.23
C TRP A 490 -2.03 -35.05 -2.40
N THR A 491 -2.15 -36.29 -2.89
CA THR A 491 -3.05 -36.60 -4.01
C THR A 491 -4.50 -36.21 -3.68
N ARG A 492 -4.98 -36.58 -2.48
CA ARG A 492 -6.31 -36.19 -2.01
C ARG A 492 -6.45 -34.68 -1.77
N ALA A 493 -5.39 -34.00 -1.32
CA ALA A 493 -5.44 -32.55 -1.16
C ALA A 493 -5.63 -31.84 -2.52
N ILE A 494 -4.96 -32.32 -3.57
CA ILE A 494 -5.09 -31.74 -4.91
C ILE A 494 -6.44 -32.13 -5.54
N GLU A 495 -6.93 -33.35 -5.34
CA GLU A 495 -8.30 -33.72 -5.74
C GLU A 495 -9.35 -32.84 -5.07
N HIS A 496 -9.20 -32.60 -3.77
CA HIS A 496 -10.08 -31.72 -3.02
C HIS A 496 -10.00 -30.26 -3.51
N TYR A 497 -8.83 -29.83 -3.97
CA TYR A 497 -8.67 -28.52 -4.60
C TYR A 497 -9.42 -28.43 -5.94
N ASP A 498 -9.41 -29.49 -6.75
CA ASP A 498 -10.16 -29.54 -8.02
C ASP A 498 -11.68 -29.48 -7.80
N GLU A 499 -12.17 -30.06 -6.70
CA GLU A 499 -13.57 -29.95 -6.30
C GLU A 499 -13.95 -28.49 -5.99
N ILE A 500 -13.05 -27.73 -5.35
CA ILE A 500 -13.28 -26.31 -5.01
C ILE A 500 -13.26 -25.43 -6.26
N LEU A 501 -12.41 -25.74 -7.24
CA LEU A 501 -12.30 -24.98 -8.48
C LEU A 501 -13.53 -25.07 -9.40
N ASN A 502 -14.41 -26.06 -9.19
CA ASN A 502 -15.60 -26.28 -10.00
C ASN A 502 -16.89 -25.99 -9.19
N PRO A 503 -17.21 -24.72 -8.92
CA PRO A 503 -18.41 -24.37 -8.14
C PRO A 503 -19.68 -24.75 -8.90
N THR A 504 -20.65 -25.32 -8.18
CA THR A 504 -21.91 -25.84 -8.74
C THR A 504 -23.05 -24.83 -8.75
N GLU A 505 -22.98 -23.74 -7.96
CA GLU A 505 -24.04 -22.74 -7.84
C GLU A 505 -23.53 -21.29 -7.93
N THR A 506 -24.33 -20.40 -8.54
CA THR A 506 -23.99 -18.97 -8.69
C THR A 506 -24.21 -18.15 -7.41
N SER A 507 -24.97 -18.66 -6.45
CA SER A 507 -25.32 -18.03 -5.17
C SER A 507 -24.18 -18.10 -4.13
N THR A 508 -23.23 -19.02 -4.27
CA THR A 508 -22.10 -19.23 -3.33
C THR A 508 -20.79 -18.58 -3.76
N GLN A 509 -20.77 -17.86 -4.89
CA GLN A 509 -19.53 -17.35 -5.53
C GLN A 509 -18.58 -16.61 -4.57
N GLY A 510 -19.11 -15.81 -3.63
CA GLY A 510 -18.28 -15.10 -2.65
C GLY A 510 -17.64 -16.01 -1.59
N LEU A 511 -18.30 -17.10 -1.21
CA LEU A 511 -17.77 -18.11 -0.30
C LEU A 511 -16.82 -19.06 -1.03
N ASP A 512 -17.15 -19.42 -2.28
CA ASP A 512 -16.30 -20.23 -3.15
C ASP A 512 -14.96 -19.54 -3.42
N LEU A 513 -14.97 -18.22 -3.69
CA LEU A 513 -13.74 -17.43 -3.85
C LEU A 513 -12.88 -17.48 -2.57
N LEU A 514 -13.49 -17.30 -1.40
CA LEU A 514 -12.79 -17.34 -0.12
C LEU A 514 -12.16 -18.73 0.12
N ARG A 515 -12.89 -19.80 -0.18
CA ARG A 515 -12.41 -21.18 -0.05
C ARG A 515 -11.32 -21.49 -1.05
N GLN A 516 -11.45 -21.02 -2.29
CA GLN A 516 -10.43 -21.14 -3.31
C GLN A 516 -9.15 -20.43 -2.87
N THR A 517 -9.21 -19.14 -2.53
CA THR A 517 -8.04 -18.36 -2.08
C THR A 517 -7.41 -18.99 -0.82
N GLY A 518 -8.23 -19.47 0.12
CA GLY A 518 -7.75 -20.17 1.32
C GLY A 518 -7.06 -21.50 1.03
N ALA A 519 -7.60 -22.28 0.09
CA ALA A 519 -7.01 -23.54 -0.35
C ALA A 519 -5.69 -23.32 -1.11
N GLU A 520 -5.66 -22.36 -2.05
CA GLU A 520 -4.45 -21.95 -2.78
C GLU A 520 -3.35 -21.51 -1.80
N MET A 521 -3.68 -20.62 -0.86
CA MET A 521 -2.75 -20.15 0.17
C MET A 521 -2.11 -21.32 0.94
N GLN A 522 -2.93 -22.25 1.44
CA GLN A 522 -2.44 -23.38 2.24
C GLN A 522 -1.65 -24.38 1.41
N LEU A 523 -2.09 -24.66 0.17
CA LEU A 523 -1.41 -25.56 -0.74
C LEU A 523 -0.03 -25.01 -1.15
N PHE A 524 0.05 -23.73 -1.53
CA PHE A 524 1.31 -23.09 -1.88
C PHE A 524 2.26 -22.99 -0.67
N ALA A 525 1.75 -22.69 0.52
CA ALA A 525 2.55 -22.73 1.74
C ALA A 525 3.12 -24.14 2.00
N GLY A 526 2.32 -25.20 1.84
CA GLY A 526 2.78 -26.59 1.97
C GLY A 526 3.81 -26.98 0.91
N LEU A 527 3.70 -26.46 -0.32
CA LEU A 527 4.68 -26.63 -1.39
C LEU A 527 5.94 -25.76 -1.23
N ASN A 528 6.01 -24.95 -0.16
CA ASN A 528 7.05 -23.94 0.07
C ASN A 528 7.17 -22.93 -1.09
N ARG A 529 6.04 -22.57 -1.71
CA ARG A 529 5.89 -21.50 -2.71
C ARG A 529 5.48 -20.21 -2.00
N TRP A 530 6.44 -19.58 -1.33
CA TRP A 530 6.16 -18.54 -0.33
C TRP A 530 5.63 -17.23 -0.90
N GLU A 531 5.98 -16.89 -2.15
CA GLU A 531 5.51 -15.64 -2.79
C GLU A 531 4.01 -15.73 -3.13
N GLU A 532 3.57 -16.84 -3.73
CA GLU A 532 2.15 -17.05 -4.04
C GLU A 532 1.32 -17.34 -2.80
N ALA A 533 1.90 -18.02 -1.80
CA ALA A 533 1.26 -18.17 -0.51
C ALA A 533 1.05 -16.80 0.17
N GLU A 534 2.00 -15.88 0.05
CA GLU A 534 1.87 -14.50 0.54
C GLU A 534 0.79 -13.72 -0.21
N GLU A 535 0.79 -13.76 -1.55
CA GLU A 535 -0.22 -13.05 -2.34
C GLU A 535 -1.65 -13.50 -2.00
N ASN A 536 -1.83 -14.82 -1.87
CA ASN A 536 -3.10 -15.39 -1.46
C ASN A 536 -3.43 -15.11 0.01
N ALA A 537 -2.43 -15.05 0.90
CA ALA A 537 -2.65 -14.65 2.29
C ALA A 537 -3.09 -13.18 2.41
N VAL A 538 -2.50 -12.26 1.64
CA VAL A 538 -2.92 -10.86 1.59
C VAL A 538 -4.35 -10.76 1.03
N SER A 539 -4.65 -11.51 -0.02
CA SER A 539 -5.99 -11.54 -0.63
C SER A 539 -7.02 -12.10 0.35
N LEU A 540 -6.70 -13.19 1.06
CA LEU A 540 -7.58 -13.75 2.09
C LEU A 540 -7.74 -12.82 3.29
N LEU A 541 -6.69 -12.10 3.71
CA LEU A 541 -6.75 -11.10 4.78
C LEU A 541 -7.53 -9.84 4.39
N ALA A 542 -7.57 -9.54 3.08
CA ALA A 542 -8.57 -8.63 2.58
C ALA A 542 -9.92 -9.31 2.85
N LEU A 543 -10.28 -10.41 2.20
CA LEU A 543 -11.63 -10.98 2.26
C LEU A 543 -12.16 -11.30 3.69
N GLN A 544 -11.32 -11.83 4.60
CA GLN A 544 -11.66 -12.26 5.96
C GLN A 544 -11.05 -11.38 7.05
N THR A 545 -11.82 -11.10 8.10
CA THR A 545 -11.35 -10.38 9.29
C THR A 545 -11.53 -11.20 10.57
N GLY A 546 -10.90 -10.79 11.67
CA GLY A 546 -11.11 -11.42 12.97
C GLY A 546 -10.21 -12.63 13.27
N ARG A 547 -10.79 -13.66 13.90
CA ARG A 547 -10.10 -14.87 14.39
C ARG A 547 -9.87 -15.90 13.27
N ASP A 548 -10.78 -15.99 12.31
CA ASP A 548 -10.73 -16.97 11.22
C ASP A 548 -9.55 -16.70 10.26
N ALA A 549 -9.06 -15.46 10.24
CA ALA A 549 -7.87 -15.04 9.50
C ALA A 549 -6.52 -15.38 10.18
N GLN A 550 -6.50 -16.10 11.32
CA GLN A 550 -5.25 -16.39 12.05
C GLN A 550 -4.25 -17.20 11.21
N VAL A 551 -4.72 -18.18 10.43
CA VAL A 551 -3.88 -18.99 9.54
C VAL A 551 -3.22 -18.10 8.48
N ALA A 552 -3.99 -17.18 7.87
CA ALA A 552 -3.48 -16.24 6.89
C ALA A 552 -2.39 -15.32 7.48
N ARG A 553 -2.57 -14.82 8.71
CA ARG A 553 -1.54 -14.03 9.40
C ARG A 553 -0.26 -14.82 9.68
N LEU A 554 -0.40 -16.09 10.09
CA LEU A 554 0.75 -16.98 10.31
C LEU A 554 1.50 -17.26 9.00
N ILE A 555 0.80 -17.56 7.92
CA ILE A 555 1.40 -17.76 6.59
C ILE A 555 2.07 -16.49 6.10
N LEU A 556 1.43 -15.33 6.26
CA LEU A 556 2.00 -14.05 5.85
C LEU A 556 3.30 -13.72 6.60
N ALA A 557 3.34 -13.99 7.91
CA ALA A 557 4.54 -13.81 8.72
C ALA A 557 5.64 -14.84 8.38
N ALA A 558 5.25 -16.10 8.16
CA ALA A 558 6.18 -17.15 7.75
C ALA A 558 6.78 -16.87 6.37
N ALA A 559 5.98 -16.42 5.40
CA ALA A 559 6.42 -16.06 4.06
C ALA A 559 7.50 -14.97 4.09
N SER A 560 7.32 -13.88 4.84
CA SER A 560 8.35 -12.84 5.01
C SER A 560 9.65 -13.39 5.60
N LEU A 561 9.55 -14.29 6.60
CA LEU A 561 10.72 -14.93 7.22
C LEU A 561 11.45 -15.88 6.26
N CYS A 562 10.71 -16.63 5.45
CA CYS A 562 11.24 -17.53 4.43
C CYS A 562 11.91 -16.76 3.29
N GLN A 563 11.32 -15.64 2.86
CA GLN A 563 11.89 -14.72 1.86
C GLN A 563 13.08 -13.89 2.39
N ARG A 564 13.32 -13.93 3.71
CA ARG A 564 14.37 -13.19 4.42
C ARG A 564 14.16 -11.66 4.41
N ASP A 565 12.93 -11.19 4.24
CA ASP A 565 12.56 -9.78 4.46
C ASP A 565 12.21 -9.57 5.95
N LEU A 566 13.26 -9.45 6.77
CA LEU A 566 13.12 -9.25 8.21
C LEU A 566 12.37 -7.96 8.54
N PRO A 567 12.68 -6.80 7.92
CA PRO A 567 11.88 -5.61 8.13
C PRO A 567 10.39 -5.86 7.95
N GLU A 568 9.98 -6.59 6.91
CA GLU A 568 8.56 -6.79 6.58
C GLU A 568 7.91 -7.79 7.54
N ALA A 569 8.68 -8.79 7.97
CA ALA A 569 8.26 -9.69 9.01
C ALA A 569 7.99 -8.97 10.35
N ALA A 570 8.64 -7.83 10.65
CA ALA A 570 8.53 -7.16 11.96
C ALA A 570 7.09 -6.71 12.31
N PRO A 571 6.41 -5.88 11.48
CA PRO A 571 5.04 -5.48 11.76
C PRO A 571 4.09 -6.68 11.74
N ARG A 572 4.30 -7.66 10.84
CA ARG A 572 3.47 -8.86 10.73
C ARG A 572 3.56 -9.75 11.98
N LEU A 573 4.76 -9.97 12.51
CA LEU A 573 4.99 -10.71 13.76
C LEU A 573 4.43 -10.00 14.99
N ALA A 574 4.38 -8.66 14.99
CA ALA A 574 3.81 -7.88 16.07
C ALA A 574 2.28 -8.01 16.17
N LEU A 575 1.61 -8.36 15.06
CA LEU A 575 0.16 -8.60 15.00
C LEU A 575 -0.24 -10.02 15.44
N LEU A 576 0.71 -10.94 15.55
CA LEU A 576 0.44 -12.31 16.00
C LEU A 576 0.21 -12.38 17.50
N ASN A 577 -0.63 -13.33 17.92
CA ASN A 577 -0.85 -13.59 19.34
C ASN A 577 0.42 -14.18 19.97
N LYS A 578 0.98 -13.47 20.96
CA LYS A 578 2.24 -13.85 21.62
C LYS A 578 2.13 -15.09 22.50
N SER A 579 0.92 -15.50 22.88
CA SER A 579 0.70 -16.71 23.68
C SER A 579 0.55 -17.98 22.82
N ASP A 580 0.40 -17.84 21.50
CA ASP A 580 0.25 -18.97 20.59
C ASP A 580 1.61 -19.62 20.29
N ILE A 581 1.67 -20.96 20.32
CA ILE A 581 2.91 -21.73 20.15
C ILE A 581 3.50 -21.50 18.75
N GLU A 582 2.67 -21.48 17.72
CA GLU A 582 3.13 -21.32 16.33
C GLU A 582 3.68 -19.91 16.08
N ALA A 583 2.98 -18.89 16.59
CA ALA A 583 3.47 -17.52 16.57
C ALA A 583 4.78 -17.35 17.36
N ALA A 584 4.90 -18.00 18.52
CA ALA A 584 6.11 -17.97 19.33
C ALA A 584 7.31 -18.58 18.59
N ARG A 585 7.13 -19.67 17.84
CA ARG A 585 8.18 -20.27 17.01
C ARG A 585 8.65 -19.33 15.90
N LEU A 586 7.73 -18.63 15.22
CA LEU A 586 8.08 -17.63 14.21
C LEU A 586 8.86 -16.45 14.81
N GLN A 587 8.46 -15.98 15.99
CA GLN A 587 9.18 -14.93 16.71
C GLN A 587 10.58 -15.36 17.15
N TRP A 588 10.74 -16.61 17.60
CA TRP A 588 12.05 -17.17 17.90
C TRP A 588 12.92 -17.24 16.64
N PHE A 589 12.39 -17.75 15.53
CA PHE A 589 13.15 -17.84 14.28
C PHE A 589 13.57 -16.45 13.77
N ALA A 590 12.71 -15.43 13.91
CA ALA A 590 13.08 -14.04 13.61
C ALA A 590 14.23 -13.52 14.49
N ALA A 591 14.31 -13.92 15.77
CA ALA A 591 15.41 -13.57 16.67
C ALA A 591 16.70 -14.35 16.36
N VAL A 592 16.60 -15.54 15.78
CA VAL A 592 17.74 -16.32 15.28
C VAL A 592 18.36 -15.66 14.04
N LEU A 593 17.53 -15.11 13.14
CA LEU A 593 17.99 -14.44 11.93
C LEU A 593 18.56 -13.03 12.19
N ASP A 594 18.06 -12.31 13.19
CA ASP A 594 18.43 -10.93 13.49
C ASP A 594 18.92 -10.76 14.94
N SER A 595 20.18 -10.34 15.10
CA SER A 595 20.77 -10.09 16.42
C SER A 595 20.11 -8.95 17.17
N LYS A 596 19.47 -8.01 16.46
CA LYS A 596 18.80 -6.85 17.07
C LYS A 596 17.45 -7.18 17.70
N ARG A 597 16.85 -8.34 17.39
CA ARG A 597 15.53 -8.72 17.89
C ARG A 597 15.64 -9.50 19.19
N SER A 598 14.57 -9.56 19.95
CA SER A 598 14.48 -10.45 21.12
C SER A 598 13.15 -11.18 21.12
N VAL A 599 13.14 -12.38 21.70
CA VAL A 599 11.90 -13.15 21.87
C VAL A 599 11.07 -12.47 22.96
N PRO A 600 9.80 -12.13 22.70
CA PRO A 600 8.92 -11.54 23.70
C PRO A 600 8.82 -12.39 24.98
N SER A 601 8.76 -11.75 26.14
CA SER A 601 8.70 -12.42 27.44
C SER A 601 7.53 -13.40 27.55
N ALA A 602 6.38 -13.07 26.95
CA ALA A 602 5.18 -13.92 26.92
C ALA A 602 5.40 -15.24 26.15
N SER A 603 6.29 -15.26 25.15
CA SER A 603 6.51 -16.41 24.28
C SER A 603 7.51 -17.42 24.88
N LYS A 604 8.38 -16.99 25.81
CA LYS A 604 9.47 -17.80 26.37
C LYS A 604 9.01 -19.07 27.12
N PRO A 605 8.00 -19.01 28.01
CA PRO A 605 7.56 -20.21 28.75
C PRO A 605 7.04 -21.30 27.80
N VAL A 606 6.27 -20.89 26.78
CA VAL A 606 5.68 -21.78 25.78
C VAL A 606 6.77 -22.47 24.95
N LEU A 607 7.82 -21.75 24.57
CA LEU A 607 8.95 -22.30 23.81
C LEU A 607 9.81 -23.27 24.64
N GLY A 608 9.98 -23.04 25.95
CA GLY A 608 10.82 -23.88 26.81
C GLY A 608 10.28 -25.31 27.01
N VAL A 609 8.96 -25.47 26.95
CA VAL A 609 8.30 -26.78 27.06
C VAL A 609 8.03 -27.43 25.70
N ASP A 610 8.12 -26.68 24.61
CA ASP A 610 7.83 -27.18 23.27
C ASP A 610 8.89 -28.18 22.77
N PRO A 611 8.52 -29.44 22.50
CA PRO A 611 9.49 -30.42 22.04
C PRO A 611 10.00 -30.18 20.61
N LEU A 612 9.22 -29.55 19.73
CA LEU A 612 9.68 -29.24 18.36
C LEU A 612 10.79 -28.18 18.42
N MET A 613 10.61 -27.17 19.26
CA MET A 613 11.60 -26.15 19.55
C MET A 613 12.93 -26.73 20.03
N ARG A 614 12.92 -27.69 20.97
CA ARG A 614 14.15 -28.38 21.43
C ARG A 614 14.92 -29.05 20.30
N ARG A 615 14.22 -29.57 19.28
CA ARG A 615 14.86 -30.19 18.12
C ARG A 615 15.42 -29.16 17.14
N ASN A 616 14.77 -28.02 16.99
CA ASN A 616 15.32 -26.92 16.18
C ASN A 616 16.59 -26.34 16.83
N ILE A 617 16.61 -26.24 18.17
CA ILE A 617 17.81 -25.90 18.95
C ILE A 617 18.91 -26.96 18.72
N ASP A 618 18.58 -28.25 18.85
CA ASP A 618 19.51 -29.35 18.56
C ASP A 618 20.08 -29.26 17.14
N LEU A 619 19.26 -28.95 16.14
CA LEU A 619 19.73 -28.75 14.76
C LEU A 619 20.76 -27.61 14.66
N LEU A 620 20.55 -26.49 15.36
CA LEU A 620 21.51 -25.38 15.35
C LEU A 620 22.83 -25.79 16.02
N ASN A 621 22.77 -26.49 17.15
CA ASN A 621 23.94 -27.04 17.85
C ASN A 621 24.72 -28.01 16.95
N ARG A 622 24.02 -28.94 16.30
CA ARG A 622 24.60 -29.90 15.37
C ARG A 622 25.20 -29.24 14.13
N THR A 623 24.58 -28.16 13.64
CA THR A 623 25.14 -27.39 12.52
C THR A 623 26.44 -26.70 12.92
N ALA A 624 26.53 -26.19 14.15
CA ALA A 624 27.75 -25.61 14.69
C ALA A 624 28.87 -26.67 14.84
N ASN A 625 28.53 -27.90 15.23
CA ASN A 625 29.48 -29.00 15.39
C ASN A 625 29.79 -29.74 14.08
N GLY A 626 28.92 -29.61 13.07
CA GLY A 626 29.01 -30.34 11.80
C GLY A 626 28.52 -31.79 11.88
N GLU A 627 27.58 -32.10 12.78
CA GLU A 627 27.03 -33.44 12.98
C GLU A 627 25.73 -33.66 12.19
N PRO A 628 25.69 -34.59 11.22
CA PRO A 628 24.53 -34.75 10.33
C PRO A 628 23.33 -35.44 10.99
N ARG A 629 23.53 -36.15 12.12
CA ARG A 629 22.53 -37.03 12.76
C ARG A 629 22.22 -36.57 14.18
N ALA A 630 20.95 -36.57 14.56
CA ALA A 630 20.52 -36.36 15.95
C ALA A 630 20.73 -37.61 16.82
N ASN A 631 21.09 -37.40 18.09
CA ASN A 631 21.18 -38.46 19.10
C ASN A 631 19.82 -38.81 19.75
N THR A 632 18.74 -38.12 19.36
CA THR A 632 17.41 -38.28 19.97
C THR A 632 16.49 -39.16 19.15
N THR A 633 15.58 -39.88 19.81
CA THR A 633 14.59 -40.73 19.14
C THR A 633 13.51 -39.90 18.46
N TYR A 634 13.24 -40.13 17.17
CA TYR A 634 12.15 -39.47 16.45
C TYR A 634 10.77 -39.94 16.93
N ARG A 635 9.82 -39.00 17.01
CA ARG A 635 8.41 -39.33 17.28
C ARG A 635 7.65 -39.34 15.96
N ASN A 636 6.55 -40.09 15.92
CA ASN A 636 5.70 -40.14 14.74
C ASN A 636 4.73 -38.94 14.70
N LYS A 637 5.27 -37.73 14.49
CA LYS A 637 4.50 -36.51 14.26
C LYS A 637 4.88 -35.87 12.91
N PRO A 638 4.00 -35.12 12.24
CA PRO A 638 4.27 -34.54 10.92
C PRO A 638 5.57 -33.73 10.86
N ALA A 639 5.79 -32.81 11.81
CA ALA A 639 7.01 -32.01 11.87
C ALA A 639 8.26 -32.86 12.14
N ASP A 640 8.17 -33.83 13.05
CA ASP A 640 9.29 -34.73 13.39
C ASP A 640 9.69 -35.64 12.22
N ARG A 641 8.73 -36.00 11.33
CA ARG A 641 9.00 -36.73 10.08
C ARG A 641 9.84 -35.89 9.12
N LEU A 642 9.52 -34.61 8.91
CA LEU A 642 10.35 -33.73 8.08
C LEU A 642 11.77 -33.58 8.67
N MET A 643 11.90 -33.50 10.00
CA MET A 643 13.23 -33.46 10.64
C MET A 643 14.05 -34.72 10.37
N LEU A 644 13.41 -35.90 10.47
CA LEU A 644 14.04 -37.19 10.14
C LEU A 644 14.51 -37.21 8.68
N LEU A 645 13.66 -36.78 7.74
CA LEU A 645 14.05 -36.70 6.32
C LEU A 645 15.17 -35.69 6.08
N GLY A 646 15.19 -34.58 6.82
CA GLY A 646 16.28 -33.61 6.85
C GLY A 646 17.61 -34.21 7.32
N ASP A 647 17.57 -35.04 8.36
CA ASP A 647 18.76 -35.75 8.85
C ASP A 647 19.23 -36.82 7.84
N CYS A 648 18.31 -37.51 7.15
CA CYS A 648 18.65 -38.35 6.00
C CYS A 648 19.39 -37.55 4.90
N ALA A 649 18.91 -36.36 4.53
CA ALA A 649 19.56 -35.51 3.53
C ALA A 649 20.98 -35.10 3.95
N ARG A 650 21.18 -34.75 5.22
CA ARG A 650 22.50 -34.38 5.76
C ARG A 650 23.45 -35.57 5.77
N MET A 651 22.97 -36.77 6.13
CA MET A 651 23.78 -37.99 6.08
C MET A 651 24.16 -38.38 4.64
N ARG A 652 23.28 -38.15 3.65
CA ARG A 652 23.60 -38.32 2.22
C ARG A 652 24.77 -37.41 1.80
N LEU A 653 24.77 -36.15 2.23
CA LEU A 653 25.88 -35.22 1.98
C LEU A 653 27.20 -35.68 2.62
N SER A 654 27.16 -36.31 3.80
CA SER A 654 28.31 -36.94 4.44
C SER A 654 28.74 -38.27 3.80
N GLY A 655 28.01 -38.78 2.80
CA GLY A 655 28.25 -40.09 2.19
C GLY A 655 27.85 -41.29 3.06
N ARG A 656 26.98 -41.08 4.05
CA ARG A 656 26.47 -42.11 4.99
C ARG A 656 25.07 -42.60 4.58
N SER A 657 24.84 -42.81 3.28
CA SER A 657 23.51 -43.13 2.74
C SER A 657 22.96 -44.49 3.21
N GLU A 658 23.80 -45.51 3.41
CA GLU A 658 23.34 -46.82 3.93
C GLU A 658 22.89 -46.76 5.39
N GLU A 659 23.58 -45.98 6.22
CA GLU A 659 23.17 -45.75 7.61
C GLU A 659 21.86 -44.96 7.67
N ALA A 660 21.72 -43.95 6.81
CA ALA A 660 20.49 -43.19 6.67
C ALA A 660 19.31 -44.06 6.25
N LEU A 661 19.54 -44.99 5.32
CA LEU A 661 18.54 -45.97 4.87
C LEU A 661 18.11 -46.87 6.02
N SER A 662 19.08 -47.46 6.74
CA SER A 662 18.80 -48.32 7.90
C SER A 662 18.00 -47.60 8.99
N MET A 663 18.32 -46.32 9.24
CA MET A 663 17.58 -45.48 10.18
C MET A 663 16.14 -45.25 9.74
N LEU A 664 15.94 -44.90 8.46
CA LEU A 664 14.63 -44.61 7.90
C LEU A 664 13.75 -45.87 7.89
N GLU A 665 14.28 -47.00 7.44
CA GLU A 665 13.57 -48.29 7.42
C GLU A 665 13.21 -48.76 8.84
N ALA A 666 14.13 -48.61 9.81
CA ALA A 666 13.84 -48.94 11.20
C ALA A 666 12.71 -48.07 11.78
N PHE A 667 12.69 -46.78 11.47
CA PHE A 667 11.61 -45.88 11.86
C PHE A 667 10.29 -46.26 11.19
N MET A 668 10.32 -46.55 9.89
CA MET A 668 9.15 -46.97 9.12
C MET A 668 8.57 -48.26 9.69
N LYS A 669 9.39 -49.29 9.92
CA LYS A 669 8.95 -50.57 10.50
C LYS A 669 8.35 -50.40 11.90
N LYS A 670 8.93 -49.54 12.75
CA LYS A 670 8.43 -49.29 14.11
C LYS A 670 7.02 -48.69 14.13
N HIS A 671 6.64 -47.94 13.10
CA HIS A 671 5.38 -47.18 13.06
C HIS A 671 4.44 -47.61 11.92
N GLU A 672 4.62 -48.83 11.41
CA GLU A 672 3.89 -49.37 10.27
C GLU A 672 2.37 -49.34 10.47
N GLU A 673 1.91 -49.79 11.64
CA GLU A 673 0.49 -49.90 12.01
C GLU A 673 0.00 -48.74 12.91
N HIS A 674 0.68 -47.60 12.90
CA HIS A 674 0.30 -46.48 13.76
C HIS A 674 -1.10 -45.92 13.41
N ALA A 675 -1.99 -45.84 14.40
CA ALA A 675 -3.42 -45.54 14.23
C ALA A 675 -3.75 -44.31 13.36
N GLU A 676 -3.05 -43.19 13.56
CA GLU A 676 -3.36 -41.93 12.85
C GLU A 676 -2.42 -41.61 11.67
N LEU A 677 -1.21 -42.18 11.70
CA LEU A 677 -0.09 -41.82 10.84
C LEU A 677 0.71 -43.08 10.52
N PRO A 678 0.12 -44.05 9.80
CA PRO A 678 0.84 -45.27 9.43
C PRO A 678 1.99 -44.91 8.48
N THR A 679 3.14 -45.55 8.64
CA THR A 679 4.28 -45.38 7.74
C THR A 679 4.15 -46.22 6.47
N SER A 680 3.25 -47.21 6.45
CA SER A 680 2.92 -48.02 5.25
C SER A 680 2.41 -47.16 4.09
N THR A 681 1.67 -46.09 4.39
CA THR A 681 1.16 -45.11 3.40
C THR A 681 1.98 -43.82 3.37
N TRP A 682 3.18 -43.79 3.96
CA TRP A 682 4.01 -42.57 4.00
C TRP A 682 4.83 -42.42 2.72
N SER A 683 4.24 -41.76 1.74
CA SER A 683 4.76 -41.58 0.39
C SER A 683 6.10 -40.84 0.37
N GLN A 684 6.22 -39.74 1.10
CA GLN A 684 7.47 -38.97 1.16
C GLN A 684 8.63 -39.77 1.75
N GLY A 685 8.37 -40.59 2.78
CA GLY A 685 9.37 -41.50 3.35
C GLY A 685 9.87 -42.52 2.34
N ARG A 686 8.95 -43.13 1.57
CA ARG A 686 9.29 -44.07 0.49
C ARG A 686 10.07 -43.41 -0.65
N VAL A 687 9.78 -42.14 -0.96
CA VAL A 687 10.56 -41.37 -1.94
C VAL A 687 12.00 -41.22 -1.48
N VAL A 688 12.23 -40.83 -0.22
CA VAL A 688 13.60 -40.69 0.31
C VAL A 688 14.30 -42.05 0.39
N ALA A 689 13.60 -43.13 0.75
CA ALA A 689 14.16 -44.49 0.69
C ALA A 689 14.61 -44.87 -0.73
N ALA A 690 13.84 -44.53 -1.77
CA ALA A 690 14.23 -44.75 -3.16
C ALA A 690 15.50 -43.95 -3.55
N LEU A 691 15.61 -42.69 -3.11
CA LEU A 691 16.82 -41.88 -3.34
C LEU A 691 18.03 -42.44 -2.60
N LEU A 692 17.86 -42.96 -1.39
CA LEU A 692 18.93 -43.60 -0.62
C LEU A 692 19.39 -44.92 -1.25
N HIS A 693 18.47 -45.71 -1.82
CA HIS A 693 18.84 -46.88 -2.62
C HIS A 693 19.59 -46.50 -3.90
N LEU A 694 19.23 -45.39 -4.53
CA LEU A 694 19.94 -44.88 -5.71
C LEU A 694 21.39 -44.49 -5.34
N ASP A 695 21.58 -43.78 -4.22
CA ASP A 695 22.90 -43.44 -3.69
C ASP A 695 23.74 -44.67 -3.30
N ALA A 696 23.09 -45.77 -2.90
CA ALA A 696 23.73 -47.04 -2.54
C ALA A 696 23.94 -47.97 -3.76
N ASP A 697 23.82 -47.45 -4.97
CA ASP A 697 23.99 -48.16 -6.25
C ASP A 697 23.00 -49.34 -6.45
N ARG A 698 21.75 -49.16 -6.01
CA ARG A 698 20.64 -50.14 -6.17
C ARG A 698 19.50 -49.58 -7.03
N PRO A 699 19.73 -49.25 -8.32
CA PRO A 699 18.75 -48.55 -9.16
C PRO A 699 17.47 -49.35 -9.38
N ASN A 700 17.55 -50.67 -9.53
CA ASN A 700 16.38 -51.54 -9.74
C ASN A 700 15.38 -51.46 -8.58
N THR A 701 15.88 -51.39 -7.34
CA THR A 701 15.04 -51.24 -6.14
C THR A 701 14.38 -49.87 -6.10
N ALA A 702 15.13 -48.81 -6.42
CA ALA A 702 14.61 -47.45 -6.50
C ALA A 702 13.50 -47.33 -7.56
N VAL A 703 13.70 -47.92 -8.74
CA VAL A 703 12.72 -47.96 -9.83
C VAL A 703 11.46 -48.74 -9.43
N ARG A 704 11.60 -49.87 -8.73
CA ARG A 704 10.45 -50.63 -8.22
C ARG A 704 9.59 -49.79 -7.27
N ILE A 705 10.22 -49.14 -6.29
CA ILE A 705 9.53 -48.26 -5.33
C ILE A 705 8.84 -47.11 -6.07
N ALA A 706 9.53 -46.48 -7.03
CA ALA A 706 8.96 -45.37 -7.80
C ALA A 706 7.76 -45.80 -8.64
N ARG A 707 7.79 -47.01 -9.25
CA ARG A 707 6.67 -47.54 -10.05
C ARG A 707 5.44 -47.84 -9.19
N GLU A 708 5.63 -48.33 -7.97
CA GLU A 708 4.54 -48.54 -7.01
C GLU A 708 3.93 -47.20 -6.56
N LEU A 709 4.78 -46.23 -6.18
CA LEU A 709 4.34 -44.89 -5.79
C LEU A 709 3.62 -44.17 -6.94
N ARG A 710 4.12 -44.29 -8.17
CA ARG A 710 3.48 -43.73 -9.37
C ARG A 710 2.04 -44.22 -9.56
N LYS A 711 1.75 -45.47 -9.18
CA LYS A 711 0.39 -46.04 -9.28
C LYS A 711 -0.50 -45.62 -8.11
N GLN A 712 0.05 -45.57 -6.91
CA GLN A 712 -0.71 -45.30 -5.69
C GLN A 712 -0.99 -43.80 -5.49
N GLU A 713 0.00 -42.95 -5.75
CA GLU A 713 -0.02 -41.52 -5.40
C GLU A 713 0.55 -40.68 -6.56
N PRO A 714 -0.10 -40.69 -7.75
CA PRO A 714 0.43 -40.09 -8.97
C PRO A 714 0.58 -38.57 -8.90
N ARG A 715 -0.26 -37.90 -8.10
CA ARG A 715 -0.29 -36.43 -7.99
C ARG A 715 0.59 -35.89 -6.86
N HIS A 716 1.25 -36.76 -6.11
CA HIS A 716 2.06 -36.36 -4.96
C HIS A 716 3.36 -35.64 -5.41
N PRO A 717 3.63 -34.40 -4.97
CA PRO A 717 4.73 -33.57 -5.50
C PRO A 717 6.12 -34.23 -5.45
N HIS A 718 6.45 -34.88 -4.33
CA HIS A 718 7.71 -35.60 -4.17
C HIS A 718 7.80 -36.86 -5.04
N VAL A 719 6.69 -37.56 -5.29
CA VAL A 719 6.64 -38.74 -6.18
C VAL A 719 6.84 -38.29 -7.62
N ARG A 720 6.19 -37.21 -8.05
CA ARG A 720 6.40 -36.64 -9.40
C ARG A 720 7.86 -36.27 -9.63
N SER A 721 8.47 -35.63 -8.64
CA SER A 721 9.89 -35.24 -8.70
C SER A 721 10.83 -36.45 -8.75
N LEU A 722 10.55 -37.52 -7.98
CA LEU A 722 11.33 -38.77 -8.02
C LEU A 722 11.26 -39.43 -9.40
N VAL A 723 10.05 -39.56 -9.96
CA VAL A 723 9.85 -40.14 -11.29
C VAL A 723 10.60 -39.32 -12.34
N ARG A 724 10.56 -37.99 -12.24
CA ARG A 724 11.31 -37.11 -13.14
C ARG A 724 12.82 -37.31 -13.03
N ILE A 725 13.36 -37.43 -11.82
CA ILE A 725 14.79 -37.74 -11.60
C ILE A 725 15.15 -39.07 -12.28
N LEU A 726 14.35 -40.11 -12.09
CA LEU A 726 14.61 -41.42 -12.71
C LEU A 726 14.48 -41.38 -14.24
N ASN A 727 13.60 -40.54 -14.78
CA ASN A 727 13.50 -40.29 -16.21
C ASN A 727 14.71 -39.54 -16.77
N GLU A 728 15.20 -38.51 -16.08
CA GLU A 728 16.46 -37.81 -16.44
C GLU A 728 17.65 -38.78 -16.47
N LEU A 729 17.62 -39.84 -15.65
CA LEU A 729 18.62 -40.92 -15.62
C LEU A 729 18.37 -42.04 -16.63
N GLY A 730 17.29 -41.99 -17.43
CA GLY A 730 16.93 -43.03 -18.40
C GLY A 730 16.40 -44.33 -17.78
N LEU A 731 15.97 -44.31 -16.51
CA LEU A 731 15.55 -45.50 -15.76
C LEU A 731 14.03 -45.71 -15.72
N LEU A 732 13.24 -44.67 -16.01
CA LEU A 732 11.77 -44.73 -15.96
C LEU A 732 11.14 -43.70 -16.91
N ASP A 733 10.00 -44.01 -17.50
CA ASP A 733 9.29 -43.05 -18.37
C ASP A 733 8.72 -41.85 -17.59
N ALA A 734 8.68 -40.70 -18.26
CA ALA A 734 8.03 -39.48 -17.78
C ALA A 734 6.55 -39.69 -17.40
N MET A 735 6.03 -38.82 -16.52
CA MET A 735 4.60 -38.77 -16.23
C MET A 735 3.86 -37.77 -17.12
N ALA A 736 2.55 -37.97 -17.24
CA ALA A 736 1.66 -36.98 -17.83
C ALA A 736 1.72 -35.66 -17.06
N THR A 737 1.52 -34.57 -17.79
CA THR A 737 1.37 -33.22 -17.22
C THR A 737 0.15 -33.15 -16.30
N GLU A 738 0.27 -32.37 -15.24
CA GLU A 738 -0.79 -32.22 -14.25
C GLU A 738 -1.97 -31.40 -14.84
N PRO A 739 -3.22 -31.89 -14.75
CA PRO A 739 -4.38 -31.24 -15.39
C PRO A 739 -4.75 -29.88 -14.79
N THR A 740 -4.38 -29.64 -13.53
CA THR A 740 -4.70 -28.40 -12.79
C THR A 740 -3.91 -27.19 -13.24
N LYS A 741 -2.96 -27.38 -14.17
CA LYS A 741 -1.96 -26.38 -14.60
C LYS A 741 -1.10 -25.84 -13.45
N MET A 742 -1.22 -26.38 -12.23
CA MET A 742 -0.32 -26.07 -11.13
C MET A 742 1.08 -26.53 -11.51
N THR A 743 2.00 -25.57 -11.56
CA THR A 743 3.41 -25.87 -11.74
C THR A 743 3.92 -26.57 -10.48
N MET A 744 4.06 -27.89 -10.53
CA MET A 744 4.76 -28.62 -9.48
C MET A 744 6.22 -28.12 -9.42
N LEU A 745 6.94 -28.41 -8.33
CA LEU A 745 8.29 -27.90 -8.03
C LEU A 745 9.22 -27.79 -9.25
N ILE A 746 9.08 -28.67 -10.25
CA ILE A 746 9.92 -28.67 -11.44
C ILE A 746 9.17 -28.99 -12.76
N ASP A 747 7.84 -28.94 -12.76
CA ASP A 747 7.01 -29.24 -13.94
C ASP A 747 6.70 -27.98 -14.79
N SER A 748 7.33 -26.84 -14.50
CA SER A 748 7.10 -25.59 -15.26
C SER A 748 7.68 -25.70 -16.68
N ALA A 749 6.87 -25.33 -17.68
CA ALA A 749 7.27 -25.30 -19.09
C ALA A 749 8.32 -24.19 -19.41
N GLY A 750 8.55 -23.24 -18.49
CA GLY A 750 9.54 -22.16 -18.63
C GLY A 750 10.93 -22.49 -18.07
N ASP A 751 11.83 -21.50 -18.05
CA ASP A 751 13.15 -21.63 -17.43
C ASP A 751 13.06 -21.65 -15.90
N TRP A 752 12.77 -22.84 -15.37
CA TRP A 752 12.62 -23.08 -13.94
C TRP A 752 13.85 -22.63 -13.13
N MET A 753 15.06 -22.59 -13.71
CA MET A 753 16.27 -22.16 -12.99
C MET A 753 16.23 -20.67 -12.64
N ARG A 754 15.57 -19.85 -13.48
CA ARG A 754 15.38 -18.42 -13.22
C ARG A 754 14.32 -18.17 -12.16
N GLU A 755 13.25 -18.95 -12.19
CA GLU A 755 12.09 -18.80 -11.30
C GLU A 755 12.29 -19.50 -9.94
N TRP A 756 13.16 -20.51 -9.83
CA TRP A 756 13.37 -21.26 -8.59
C TRP A 756 13.74 -20.37 -7.38
N PRO A 757 14.70 -19.43 -7.46
CA PRO A 757 15.06 -18.60 -6.32
C PRO A 757 13.95 -17.63 -5.89
N ILE A 758 12.94 -17.45 -6.75
CA ILE A 758 11.79 -16.57 -6.56
C ILE A 758 10.70 -17.37 -5.85
N LEU A 759 10.29 -18.50 -6.43
CA LEU A 759 9.21 -19.35 -5.93
C LEU A 759 9.61 -20.15 -4.69
N HIS A 760 10.80 -20.74 -4.67
CA HIS A 760 11.26 -21.70 -3.66
C HIS A 760 12.42 -21.15 -2.81
N THR A 761 12.12 -20.13 -2.00
CA THR A 761 13.14 -19.37 -1.24
C THR A 761 13.93 -20.20 -0.22
N VAL A 762 13.32 -21.26 0.33
CA VAL A 762 13.91 -22.10 1.39
C VAL A 762 14.49 -23.43 0.89
N HIS A 763 14.20 -23.84 -0.36
CA HIS A 763 14.75 -25.06 -0.94
C HIS A 763 15.94 -24.77 -1.85
N ILE A 764 16.98 -25.60 -1.76
CA ILE A 764 18.10 -25.56 -2.69
C ILE A 764 17.62 -25.87 -4.12
N SER A 765 18.28 -25.31 -5.13
CA SER A 765 17.95 -25.60 -6.52
C SER A 765 18.41 -27.01 -6.92
N PRO A 766 17.66 -27.73 -7.77
CA PRO A 766 18.04 -29.05 -8.28
C PRO A 766 19.42 -29.08 -8.94
N ARG A 767 19.81 -27.99 -9.62
CA ARG A 767 21.13 -27.84 -10.26
C ARG A 767 21.85 -26.61 -9.71
N LEU A 768 23.17 -26.70 -9.58
CA LEU A 768 24.03 -25.66 -8.97
C LEU A 768 25.08 -25.09 -9.94
N GLY A 769 24.87 -25.23 -11.25
CA GLY A 769 25.82 -24.77 -12.27
C GLY A 769 26.01 -23.25 -12.31
N SER A 770 24.98 -22.46 -11.98
CA SER A 770 25.06 -20.99 -12.01
C SER A 770 25.50 -20.39 -10.67
N THR A 771 26.14 -19.22 -10.72
CA THR A 771 26.49 -18.45 -9.51
C THR A 771 25.25 -18.01 -8.73
N GLN A 772 24.15 -17.70 -9.43
CA GLN A 772 22.87 -17.35 -8.80
C GLN A 772 22.27 -18.54 -8.05
N ALA A 773 22.29 -19.74 -8.62
CA ALA A 773 21.83 -20.97 -7.97
C ALA A 773 22.63 -21.30 -6.71
N ARG A 774 23.96 -21.14 -6.73
CA ARG A 774 24.81 -21.34 -5.54
C ARG A 774 24.57 -20.29 -4.45
N LYS A 775 24.39 -19.02 -4.83
CA LYS A 775 24.00 -17.96 -3.88
C LYS A 775 22.66 -18.27 -3.23
N HIS A 776 21.68 -18.71 -4.03
CA HIS A 776 20.37 -19.15 -3.55
C HIS A 776 20.50 -20.33 -2.58
N ALA A 777 21.19 -21.39 -2.97
CA ALA A 777 21.37 -22.58 -2.15
C ALA A 777 21.98 -22.27 -0.77
N GLY A 778 23.00 -21.41 -0.71
CA GLY A 778 23.60 -20.98 0.57
C GLY A 778 22.69 -20.10 1.44
N ARG A 779 21.70 -19.42 0.85
CA ARG A 779 20.66 -18.67 1.58
C ARG A 779 19.47 -19.56 1.99
N ALA A 780 19.22 -20.62 1.25
CA ALA A 780 18.19 -21.61 1.53
C ALA A 780 18.61 -22.52 2.70
N ASN A 781 19.73 -23.25 2.54
CA ASN A 781 20.21 -24.20 3.56
C ASN A 781 21.75 -24.30 3.56
N ALA A 782 22.38 -23.92 4.67
CA ALA A 782 23.84 -23.89 4.85
C ALA A 782 24.49 -25.28 4.78
N TRP A 783 23.73 -26.36 5.03
CA TRP A 783 24.23 -27.74 4.94
C TRP A 783 24.70 -28.12 3.54
N ILE A 784 24.30 -27.41 2.49
CA ILE A 784 24.76 -27.68 1.11
C ILE A 784 26.28 -27.55 0.91
N VAL A 785 26.97 -26.90 1.85
CA VAL A 785 28.44 -26.80 1.85
C VAL A 785 29.12 -28.07 2.37
N HIS A 786 28.35 -28.96 3.00
CA HIS A 786 28.86 -30.19 3.60
C HIS A 786 29.11 -31.24 2.53
N SER A 787 30.26 -31.91 2.62
CA SER A 787 30.61 -33.08 1.82
C SER A 787 31.46 -34.03 2.66
N LYS A 788 31.87 -35.17 2.07
CA LYS A 788 32.83 -36.11 2.69
C LYS A 788 34.11 -35.42 3.17
N ASP A 789 34.60 -34.42 2.43
CA ASP A 789 35.88 -33.75 2.69
C ASP A 789 35.72 -32.41 3.42
N GLN A 790 34.49 -31.90 3.57
CA GLN A 790 34.22 -30.55 4.05
C GLN A 790 33.09 -30.52 5.08
N SER A 791 33.38 -29.98 6.27
CA SER A 791 32.37 -29.79 7.32
C SER A 791 31.67 -28.43 7.24
N VAL A 792 30.35 -28.41 7.48
CA VAL A 792 29.52 -27.20 7.55
C VAL A 792 29.95 -26.25 8.68
N SER A 793 30.47 -26.78 9.79
CA SER A 793 30.90 -26.02 10.97
C SER A 793 31.92 -24.92 10.65
N LYS A 794 32.78 -25.14 9.63
CA LYS A 794 33.82 -24.19 9.21
C LYS A 794 33.28 -22.98 8.42
N TYR A 795 32.08 -23.08 7.84
CA TYR A 795 31.62 -22.13 6.82
C TYR A 795 30.23 -21.55 7.07
N TRP A 796 29.40 -22.17 7.91
CA TRP A 796 28.00 -21.77 8.06
C TRP A 796 27.79 -20.33 8.55
N MET A 797 28.73 -19.77 9.34
CA MET A 797 28.70 -18.35 9.76
C MET A 797 29.08 -17.36 8.65
N LYS A 798 29.64 -17.82 7.52
CA LYS A 798 30.16 -16.94 6.46
C LYS A 798 29.04 -16.53 5.50
N SER A 799 28.83 -15.23 5.33
CA SER A 799 27.90 -14.67 4.34
C SER A 799 28.24 -15.06 2.88
N ASN A 800 29.51 -15.35 2.60
CA ASN A 800 29.99 -15.79 1.29
C ASN A 800 30.11 -17.33 1.16
N LEU A 801 29.31 -18.10 1.91
CA LEU A 801 29.31 -19.57 1.89
C LEU A 801 29.16 -20.15 0.48
N TRP A 802 28.42 -19.48 -0.41
CA TRP A 802 28.21 -19.90 -1.80
C TRP A 802 29.51 -20.12 -2.60
N LYS A 803 30.62 -19.48 -2.23
CA LYS A 803 31.94 -19.68 -2.87
C LYS A 803 32.63 -20.98 -2.44
N LYS A 804 32.16 -21.60 -1.36
CA LYS A 804 32.75 -22.79 -0.73
C LYS A 804 31.88 -24.03 -0.89
N ILE A 805 30.78 -23.93 -1.65
CA ILE A 805 29.96 -25.07 -2.03
C ILE A 805 30.79 -25.94 -3.00
N PRO A 806 30.99 -27.23 -2.71
CA PRO A 806 31.83 -28.11 -3.53
C PRO A 806 31.17 -28.50 -4.85
N TYR A 807 29.85 -28.32 -4.96
CA TYR A 807 29.07 -28.66 -6.13
C TYR A 807 29.08 -27.54 -7.18
N ASN A 808 29.46 -27.87 -8.41
CA ASN A 808 29.52 -26.98 -9.57
C ASN A 808 28.89 -27.69 -10.79
N GLY A 809 29.04 -27.14 -12.01
CA GLY A 809 28.53 -27.80 -13.22
C GLY A 809 29.18 -29.15 -13.55
N GLU A 810 30.31 -29.49 -12.90
CA GLU A 810 31.07 -30.74 -13.11
C GLU A 810 30.84 -31.75 -11.97
N HIS A 811 30.59 -31.27 -10.74
CA HIS A 811 30.34 -32.08 -9.56
C HIS A 811 28.92 -31.83 -9.06
N GLU A 812 28.02 -32.78 -9.30
CA GLU A 812 26.63 -32.67 -8.88
C GLU A 812 26.42 -33.14 -7.42
N PRO A 813 25.49 -32.52 -6.67
CA PRO A 813 25.07 -33.04 -5.39
C PRO A 813 24.25 -34.34 -5.57
N PRO A 814 24.03 -35.13 -4.50
CA PRO A 814 23.14 -36.29 -4.56
C PRO A 814 21.77 -35.94 -5.17
N HIS A 815 21.27 -36.77 -6.09
CA HIS A 815 20.03 -36.47 -6.80
C HIS A 815 18.84 -36.33 -5.83
N GLY A 816 17.97 -35.36 -6.10
CA GLY A 816 16.76 -35.13 -5.30
C GLY A 816 17.00 -34.54 -3.90
N LEU A 817 18.19 -33.98 -3.62
CA LEU A 817 18.50 -33.37 -2.33
C LEU A 817 17.51 -32.27 -1.92
N TYR A 818 17.02 -31.47 -2.87
CA TYR A 818 16.00 -30.44 -2.67
C TYR A 818 14.64 -30.96 -2.17
N LEU A 819 14.38 -32.27 -2.25
CA LEU A 819 13.10 -32.87 -1.81
C LEU A 819 13.01 -33.11 -0.30
N HIS A 820 14.14 -33.05 0.41
CA HIS A 820 14.20 -33.44 1.83
C HIS A 820 15.31 -32.77 2.62
N LEU A 821 16.15 -31.89 2.02
CA LEU A 821 17.13 -31.08 2.77
C LEU A 821 16.43 -29.91 3.48
N TYR A 822 15.71 -30.25 4.55
CA TYR A 822 14.99 -29.28 5.38
C TYR A 822 15.90 -28.51 6.33
N GLY A 823 15.48 -27.31 6.72
CA GLY A 823 16.14 -26.48 7.72
C GLY A 823 15.42 -26.52 9.06
N VAL A 824 15.17 -25.33 9.62
CA VAL A 824 14.37 -25.15 10.82
C VAL A 824 12.89 -25.37 10.49
N ILE A 825 12.22 -26.24 11.23
CA ILE A 825 10.82 -26.62 10.96
C ILE A 825 9.88 -25.99 11.97
N THR A 826 8.75 -25.46 11.50
CA THR A 826 7.64 -25.01 12.34
C THR A 826 6.33 -25.70 11.93
N THR A 827 5.23 -25.36 12.59
CA THR A 827 3.89 -25.72 12.13
C THR A 827 3.05 -24.47 11.93
N ILE A 828 2.12 -24.53 10.98
CA ILE A 828 1.08 -23.53 10.73
C ILE A 828 -0.26 -24.26 10.68
N ALA A 829 -1.15 -24.01 11.62
CA ALA A 829 -2.38 -24.77 11.83
C ALA A 829 -2.15 -26.29 11.85
N GLY A 830 -1.03 -26.73 12.44
CA GLY A 830 -0.62 -28.14 12.49
C GLY A 830 0.04 -28.69 11.22
N MET A 831 0.04 -27.97 10.10
CA MET A 831 0.79 -28.32 8.89
C MET A 831 2.28 -28.04 9.10
N PRO A 832 3.17 -29.02 8.89
CA PRO A 832 4.60 -28.81 9.07
C PRO A 832 5.19 -28.02 7.89
N VAL A 833 6.06 -27.06 8.21
CA VAL A 833 6.58 -26.07 7.26
C VAL A 833 8.08 -25.87 7.47
N ASP A 834 8.85 -25.77 6.38
CA ASP A 834 10.28 -25.46 6.43
C ASP A 834 10.53 -23.95 6.34
N LEU A 835 11.29 -23.42 7.29
CA LEU A 835 11.74 -22.02 7.32
C LEU A 835 13.16 -21.86 6.73
N GLY A 836 13.79 -22.96 6.33
CA GLY A 836 15.16 -23.04 5.84
C GLY A 836 16.20 -22.87 6.96
N LEU A 837 17.48 -22.92 6.58
CA LEU A 837 18.61 -22.72 7.49
C LEU A 837 19.69 -21.89 6.79
N PRO A 838 19.56 -20.56 6.73
CA PRO A 838 20.46 -19.72 5.96
C PRO A 838 21.87 -19.70 6.55
N SER A 839 22.86 -19.44 5.68
CA SER A 839 24.20 -19.07 6.13
C SER A 839 24.23 -17.69 6.80
N GLY A 840 25.24 -17.44 7.63
CA GLY A 840 25.44 -16.16 8.33
C GLY A 840 24.91 -16.09 9.75
N ILE A 841 24.33 -17.18 10.27
CA ILE A 841 23.87 -17.26 11.67
C ILE A 841 25.09 -17.42 12.58
N ASN A 842 25.17 -16.63 13.65
CA ASN A 842 26.26 -16.68 14.62
C ASN A 842 25.84 -17.43 15.89
N HIS A 843 26.27 -18.69 16.05
CA HIS A 843 25.89 -19.52 17.21
C HIS A 843 26.31 -18.92 18.56
N ASN A 844 27.48 -18.28 18.65
CA ASN A 844 27.93 -17.70 19.92
C ASN A 844 27.00 -16.57 20.39
N ASP A 845 26.48 -15.78 19.45
CA ASP A 845 25.46 -14.75 19.74
C ASP A 845 24.15 -15.38 20.24
N LEU A 846 23.74 -16.50 19.63
CA LEU A 846 22.53 -17.22 20.04
C LEU A 846 22.64 -17.76 21.47
N VAL A 847 23.80 -18.31 21.84
CA VAL A 847 24.07 -18.80 23.20
C VAL A 847 24.06 -17.64 24.20
N GLN A 848 24.73 -16.52 23.89
CA GLN A 848 24.72 -15.33 24.76
C GLN A 848 23.32 -14.77 25.00
N ARG A 849 22.43 -14.90 24.01
CA ARG A 849 21.03 -14.42 24.06
C ARG A 849 20.05 -15.47 24.61
N ASN A 850 20.53 -16.63 25.07
CA ASN A 850 19.71 -17.76 25.54
C ASN A 850 18.64 -18.19 24.51
N LEU A 851 19.03 -18.27 23.23
CA LEU A 851 18.16 -18.72 22.14
C LEU A 851 18.38 -20.19 21.75
N VAL A 852 19.52 -20.76 22.16
CA VAL A 852 19.99 -22.12 21.88
C VAL A 852 20.60 -22.71 23.14
#